data_AF-A0A9Q5HVY7-F1
#
_entry.id   AF-A0A9Q5HVY7-F1
#
_cell.length_a   1.000
_cell.length_b   1.000
_cell.length_c   1.000
_cell.angle_alpha   90.00
_cell.angle_beta   90.00
_cell.angle_gamma   90.00
#
_symmetry.space_group_name_H-M   'P 1'
#
loop_
_entity.id
_entity.type
_entity.pdbx_description
1 polymer ?
#
loop_
_entity_poly.entity_id
_entity_poly.type
_entity_poly.pdbx_seq_one_letter_code
_entity_poly.pdbx_strand_id
1 'polypeptide(L)'
;MALMQDSLHARKTGRNNIVSGTKTMVLGNFCVLYKHLRDMAFDSDSPLYHRDVERMDKQDDRAVARVFSSYSLEYLLNHGPDTFGTALYIFVYGEFIDAYQNRSIPISDRFHMVLQARFFTQMWKKFITKAGYPCRRACLSREALDIFDILGNGFLQLMFIYRDYFEGKTVPFVPWLHSTETCEHIFAECRKEVKDFDFATFLHMMPNVHWMVRYSQQMDSTSTEDAKGRARGYIHTWSDLEELSLKDLTDFPSDDELDKIARLAFEDAEELWVQLDVYLQDIRSTPLSVIQEGSNNSEEESEDEEIQEDVLSLLSQDSSLALTADGSGILNFDGTERAALERLMTFDEEVDASGTVRLTNIEDTLVNISCAKLLLNFDTHTRIEEKYMPSPEQIDKFVADYSTEVGKLLADSLPAISDPGPKPRTSSPIRLTKDSLVDIRRAHETKLSKKAIQTSTKNVGSQSEQADSRARASLIKKIHEVLKLQQDVGKGTGLERRARWTENKSTGNAANAATVAAASAAQALLKRSNVFAKSPMPLSLKQLLSTAGIHSAYPLNEGSYAIIFFSGRLLLARVQSLFTRSGGKIGFHSYKPSVDKVTVLSNISVQSFEQARGHVFRARNSLIAPLNVNYFPHICFSDLLFALPDTPIIRNEGATVELRGTSIALWSTIQSTTHILPLVIKELKSRKN
;
A
#
# COMPACT_ATOMS: atom_id res chain seq x y z
N MET A 1 -12.47 25.70 -8.19
CA MET A 1 -12.72 24.50 -7.38
C MET A 1 -11.54 23.56 -7.61
N ALA A 2 -10.93 23.04 -6.54
CA ALA A 2 -9.87 22.03 -6.64
C ALA A 2 -10.45 20.65 -6.35
N LEU A 3 -10.16 19.66 -7.20
CA LEU A 3 -10.50 18.26 -6.94
C LEU A 3 -9.36 17.60 -6.18
N MET A 4 -9.68 16.93 -5.09
CA MET A 4 -8.71 16.35 -4.16
C MET A 4 -8.96 14.86 -3.93
N GLN A 5 -7.87 14.14 -3.70
CA GLN A 5 -7.83 12.75 -3.24
C GLN A 5 -7.13 12.71 -1.88
N ASP A 6 -7.23 11.59 -1.16
CA ASP A 6 -6.56 11.44 0.13
C ASP A 6 -5.07 11.12 -0.06
N SER A 7 -4.20 11.95 0.52
CA SER A 7 -2.74 11.78 0.42
C SER A 7 -2.21 10.58 1.24
N LEU A 8 -2.83 10.19 2.35
CA LEU A 8 -2.45 8.97 3.07
C LEU A 8 -2.88 7.73 2.28
N HIS A 9 -4.04 7.78 1.61
CA HIS A 9 -4.45 6.74 0.67
C HIS A 9 -3.45 6.60 -0.50
N ALA A 10 -2.99 7.71 -1.07
CA ALA A 10 -1.96 7.67 -2.11
C ALA A 10 -0.66 7.02 -1.62
N ARG A 11 -0.25 7.29 -0.37
CA ARG A 11 0.90 6.64 0.26
C ARG A 11 0.71 5.12 0.36
N LYS A 12 -0.47 4.65 0.80
CA LYS A 12 -0.83 3.22 0.83
C LYS A 12 -0.75 2.60 -0.56
N THR A 13 -1.31 3.27 -1.56
CA THR A 13 -1.32 2.82 -2.96
C THR A 13 0.09 2.75 -3.56
N GLY A 14 0.95 3.73 -3.25
CA GLY A 14 2.36 3.74 -3.63
C GLY A 14 3.12 2.55 -3.07
N ARG A 15 2.96 2.21 -1.78
CA ARG A 15 3.55 0.99 -1.20
C ARG A 15 2.96 -0.28 -1.83
N ASN A 16 1.64 -0.33 -1.99
CA ASN A 16 0.93 -1.51 -2.52
C ASN A 16 1.41 -1.91 -3.92
N ASN A 17 1.79 -0.94 -4.75
CA ASN A 17 2.36 -1.20 -6.08
C ASN A 17 3.71 -1.92 -6.01
N ILE A 18 4.52 -1.70 -4.97
CA ILE A 18 5.79 -2.42 -4.76
C ILE A 18 5.52 -3.87 -4.35
N VAL A 19 4.55 -4.10 -3.46
CA VAL A 19 4.37 -5.39 -2.78
C VAL A 19 3.41 -6.36 -3.47
N SER A 20 2.73 -5.94 -4.53
CA SER A 20 1.69 -6.74 -5.21
C SER A 20 2.23 -7.97 -5.95
N GLY A 21 3.49 -7.97 -6.37
CA GLY A 21 4.08 -9.05 -7.18
C GLY A 21 3.51 -9.16 -8.61
N THR A 22 2.71 -8.19 -9.06
CA THR A 22 2.10 -8.15 -10.40
C THR A 22 2.95 -7.39 -11.42
N LYS A 23 4.03 -6.74 -10.97
CA LYS A 23 4.81 -5.78 -11.74
C LYS A 23 6.30 -5.94 -11.47
N THR A 24 7.10 -5.58 -12.47
CA THR A 24 8.53 -5.31 -12.36
C THR A 24 8.70 -3.84 -12.71
N MET A 25 8.60 -2.95 -11.73
CA MET A 25 8.66 -1.50 -11.99
C MET A 25 10.09 -1.11 -12.39
N VAL A 26 10.29 -0.65 -13.62
CA VAL A 26 11.61 -0.41 -14.20
C VAL A 26 11.97 1.07 -14.16
N LEU A 27 13.13 1.40 -13.60
CA LEU A 27 13.69 2.74 -13.49
C LEU A 27 15.12 2.74 -14.07
N GLY A 28 15.23 2.92 -15.38
CA GLY A 28 16.53 2.91 -16.07
C GLY A 28 17.25 1.56 -15.91
N ASN A 29 18.46 1.60 -15.34
CA ASN A 29 19.24 0.41 -15.02
C ASN A 29 18.80 -0.35 -13.76
N PHE A 30 17.75 0.11 -13.07
CA PHE A 30 17.31 -0.40 -11.78
C PHE A 30 15.84 -0.84 -11.82
N CYS A 31 15.42 -1.57 -10.79
CA CYS A 31 14.03 -1.97 -10.59
C CYS A 31 13.56 -1.64 -9.17
N VAL A 32 12.25 -1.40 -9.06
CA VAL A 32 11.55 -1.35 -7.77
C VAL A 32 10.88 -2.69 -7.55
N LEU A 33 11.36 -3.45 -6.57
CA LEU A 33 10.97 -4.84 -6.34
C LEU A 33 10.53 -5.05 -4.88
N TYR A 34 9.50 -5.88 -4.70
CA TYR A 34 9.08 -6.37 -3.37
C TYR A 34 10.24 -6.93 -2.55
N LYS A 35 11.14 -7.66 -3.22
CA LYS A 35 12.32 -8.26 -2.61
C LYS A 35 13.14 -7.25 -1.80
N HIS A 36 13.34 -6.04 -2.31
CA HIS A 36 14.15 -5.04 -1.62
C HIS A 36 13.55 -4.62 -0.27
N LEU A 37 12.21 -4.49 -0.20
CA LEU A 37 11.53 -4.24 1.07
C LEU A 37 11.55 -5.47 1.98
N ARG A 38 11.43 -6.66 1.40
CA ARG A 38 11.46 -7.91 2.16
C ARG A 38 12.83 -8.16 2.77
N ASP A 39 13.89 -8.04 2.00
CA ASP A 39 15.25 -8.25 2.48
C ASP A 39 15.58 -7.23 3.58
N MET A 40 15.17 -5.96 3.40
CA MET A 40 15.22 -4.96 4.48
C MET A 40 14.50 -5.45 5.72
N ALA A 41 13.21 -5.80 5.61
CA ALA A 41 12.39 -6.15 6.77
C ALA A 41 12.89 -7.37 7.56
N PHE A 42 13.73 -8.22 6.98
CA PHE A 42 14.27 -9.43 7.61
C PHE A 42 15.73 -9.29 8.05
N ASP A 43 16.35 -8.13 7.86
CA ASP A 43 17.69 -7.84 8.37
C ASP A 43 17.64 -7.46 9.87
N SER A 44 18.74 -7.75 10.56
CA SER A 44 18.98 -7.41 11.96
C SER A 44 18.90 -5.92 12.28
N ASP A 45 19.36 -5.05 11.39
CA ASP A 45 19.35 -3.59 11.55
C ASP A 45 18.23 -2.91 10.76
N SER A 46 17.14 -3.66 10.52
CA SER A 46 16.00 -3.20 9.73
C SER A 46 15.23 -2.05 10.39
N PRO A 47 14.88 -0.99 9.63
CA PRO A 47 13.89 0.01 10.04
C PRO A 47 12.43 -0.50 9.94
N LEU A 48 12.21 -1.62 9.22
CA LEU A 48 10.91 -2.25 9.01
C LEU A 48 10.73 -3.48 9.89
N TYR A 49 9.50 -3.73 10.33
CA TYR A 49 9.12 -5.01 10.92
C TYR A 49 8.78 -6.02 9.82
N HIS A 50 8.97 -7.32 10.11
CA HIS A 50 8.58 -8.41 9.19
C HIS A 50 7.13 -8.27 8.69
N ARG A 51 6.24 -7.76 9.54
CA ARG A 51 4.80 -7.58 9.26
C ARG A 51 4.47 -6.41 8.36
N ASP A 52 5.42 -5.51 8.14
CA ASP A 52 5.23 -4.39 7.21
C ASP A 52 5.28 -4.86 5.76
N VAL A 53 5.75 -6.10 5.54
CA VAL A 53 6.01 -6.65 4.20
C VAL A 53 5.38 -8.04 4.02
N GLU A 54 5.32 -8.88 5.06
CA GLU A 54 4.65 -10.19 5.03
C GLU A 54 3.40 -10.22 5.92
N ARG A 55 2.29 -10.80 5.41
CA ARG A 55 0.98 -10.82 6.09
C ARG A 55 0.54 -9.43 6.57
N MET A 56 0.90 -8.44 5.78
CA MET A 56 0.72 -7.03 6.04
C MET A 56 -0.76 -6.65 6.13
N ASP A 57 -1.09 -5.80 7.09
CA ASP A 57 -2.35 -5.07 7.07
C ASP A 57 -2.23 -3.96 6.03
N LYS A 58 -2.95 -4.10 4.91
CA LYS A 58 -2.91 -3.15 3.80
C LYS A 58 -3.36 -1.74 4.24
N GLN A 59 -4.08 -1.62 5.36
CA GLN A 59 -4.56 -0.35 5.91
C GLN A 59 -3.67 0.25 7.00
N ASP A 60 -2.59 -0.42 7.43
CA ASP A 60 -1.72 0.11 8.49
C ASP A 60 -0.84 1.27 7.98
N ASP A 61 -1.25 2.49 8.32
CA ASP A 61 -0.54 3.74 8.01
C ASP A 61 0.87 3.80 8.60
N ARG A 62 1.13 3.16 9.75
CA ARG A 62 2.46 3.16 10.38
C ARG A 62 3.44 2.31 9.58
N ALA A 63 2.98 1.16 9.08
CA ALA A 63 3.79 0.29 8.22
C ALA A 63 4.16 1.02 6.91
N VAL A 64 3.21 1.74 6.31
CA VAL A 64 3.48 2.56 5.12
C VAL A 64 4.44 3.70 5.44
N ALA A 65 4.23 4.43 6.53
CA ALA A 65 5.08 5.55 6.92
C ALA A 65 6.54 5.12 7.14
N ARG A 66 6.77 3.94 7.72
CA ARG A 66 8.11 3.35 7.84
C ARG A 66 8.76 3.10 6.49
N VAL A 67 8.05 2.52 5.52
CA VAL A 67 8.59 2.25 4.16
C VAL A 67 9.08 3.54 3.49
N PHE A 68 8.36 4.64 3.66
CA PHE A 68 8.73 5.94 3.09
C PHE A 68 9.63 6.80 4.01
N SER A 69 10.16 6.25 5.10
CA SER A 69 11.00 7.00 6.05
C SER A 69 12.42 7.24 5.55
N SER A 70 13.09 8.23 6.14
CA SER A 70 14.50 8.50 5.88
C SER A 70 15.43 7.32 6.21
N TYR A 71 15.09 6.53 7.23
CA TYR A 71 15.88 5.35 7.62
C TYR A 71 15.74 4.21 6.62
N SER A 72 14.54 3.98 6.08
CA SER A 72 14.36 3.03 4.97
C SER A 72 15.08 3.47 3.70
N LEU A 73 15.10 4.77 3.41
CA LEU A 73 15.88 5.33 2.31
C LEU A 73 17.39 5.10 2.51
N GLU A 74 17.92 5.49 3.67
CA GLU A 74 19.33 5.31 4.03
C GLU A 74 19.75 3.84 4.00
N TYR A 75 18.91 2.94 4.53
CA TYR A 75 19.12 1.51 4.43
C TYR A 75 19.29 1.09 2.97
N LEU A 76 18.35 1.44 2.08
CA LEU A 76 18.42 1.02 0.68
C LEU A 76 19.64 1.57 -0.05
N LEU A 77 20.07 2.79 0.26
CA LEU A 77 21.25 3.40 -0.36
C LEU A 77 22.56 2.70 0.05
N ASN A 78 22.59 2.10 1.24
CA ASN A 78 23.75 1.42 1.82
C ASN A 78 23.83 -0.09 1.51
N HIS A 79 22.73 -0.73 1.08
CA HIS A 79 22.65 -2.19 0.88
C HIS A 79 22.94 -2.66 -0.56
N GLY A 80 23.49 -1.80 -1.41
CA GLY A 80 24.03 -2.16 -2.72
C GLY A 80 23.46 -1.36 -3.89
N PRO A 81 23.96 -1.59 -5.11
CA PRO A 81 23.48 -0.88 -6.31
C PRO A 81 22.06 -1.31 -6.70
N ASP A 82 21.69 -2.59 -6.53
CA ASP A 82 20.40 -3.13 -7.01
C ASP A 82 19.18 -2.48 -6.32
N THR A 83 19.33 -2.00 -5.08
CA THR A 83 18.27 -1.34 -4.29
C THR A 83 18.09 0.14 -4.63
N PHE A 84 19.00 0.73 -5.40
CA PHE A 84 19.04 2.18 -5.65
C PHE A 84 17.76 2.71 -6.33
N GLY A 85 17.21 1.99 -7.32
CA GLY A 85 15.94 2.38 -7.94
C GLY A 85 14.78 2.42 -6.94
N THR A 86 14.78 1.54 -5.94
CA THR A 86 13.76 1.53 -4.87
C THR A 86 13.96 2.68 -3.89
N ALA A 87 15.22 3.01 -3.60
CA ALA A 87 15.57 4.18 -2.79
C ALA A 87 15.03 5.48 -3.43
N LEU A 88 15.30 5.70 -4.72
CA LEU A 88 14.79 6.88 -5.42
C LEU A 88 13.26 6.92 -5.51
N TYR A 89 12.61 5.78 -5.73
CA TYR A 89 11.15 5.69 -5.69
C TYR A 89 10.59 6.12 -4.33
N ILE A 90 11.15 5.61 -3.23
CA ILE A 90 10.75 5.97 -1.87
C ILE A 90 11.00 7.45 -1.60
N PHE A 91 12.13 7.99 -2.03
CA PHE A 91 12.43 9.42 -1.91
C PHE A 91 11.36 10.24 -2.62
N VAL A 92 11.18 10.07 -3.93
CA VAL A 92 10.28 10.91 -4.75
C VAL A 92 8.84 10.89 -4.24
N TYR A 93 8.29 9.70 -3.99
CA TYR A 93 6.90 9.60 -3.54
C TYR A 93 6.75 9.86 -2.04
N GLY A 94 7.80 9.68 -1.23
CA GLY A 94 7.81 10.10 0.18
C GLY A 94 7.74 11.62 0.30
N GLU A 95 8.56 12.33 -0.47
CA GLU A 95 8.57 13.79 -0.57
C GLU A 95 7.22 14.32 -1.07
N PHE A 96 6.68 13.74 -2.14
CA PHE A 96 5.37 14.15 -2.66
C PHE A 96 4.26 14.10 -1.60
N ILE A 97 4.22 13.05 -0.77
CA ILE A 97 3.19 12.92 0.26
C ILE A 97 3.47 13.85 1.45
N ASP A 98 4.74 14.05 1.81
CA ASP A 98 5.08 14.94 2.93
C ASP A 98 4.95 16.43 2.56
N ALA A 99 4.97 16.77 1.27
CA ALA A 99 4.53 18.08 0.78
C ALA A 99 3.06 18.39 1.15
N TYR A 100 2.24 17.36 1.38
CA TYR A 100 0.91 17.50 1.99
C TYR A 100 0.94 17.41 3.51
N GLN A 101 1.63 16.41 4.05
CA GLN A 101 1.43 15.94 5.41
C GLN A 101 2.32 16.61 6.47
N ASN A 102 3.54 17.01 6.12
CA ASN A 102 4.41 17.72 7.05
C ASN A 102 3.89 19.14 7.24
N ARG A 103 3.86 19.67 8.48
CA ARG A 103 3.30 21.00 8.80
C ARG A 103 4.33 22.12 8.81
N SER A 104 5.62 21.78 8.81
CA SER A 104 6.72 22.74 8.98
C SER A 104 7.42 23.12 7.67
N ILE A 105 7.04 22.49 6.55
CA ILE A 105 7.60 22.76 5.22
C ILE A 105 6.99 24.06 4.65
N PRO A 106 7.81 25.03 4.19
CA PRO A 106 7.34 26.23 3.50
C PRO A 106 6.59 25.95 2.19
N ILE A 107 5.73 26.88 1.77
CA ILE A 107 4.94 26.72 0.53
C ILE A 107 5.83 26.50 -0.71
N SER A 108 6.94 27.24 -0.82
CA SER A 108 7.91 27.12 -1.93
C SER A 108 8.43 25.70 -2.10
N ASP A 109 8.81 25.08 -0.99
CA ASP A 109 9.45 23.77 -0.98
C ASP A 109 8.41 22.69 -1.30
N ARG A 110 7.18 22.82 -0.80
CA ARG A 110 6.08 21.91 -1.18
C ARG A 110 5.79 21.98 -2.68
N PHE A 111 5.77 23.18 -3.25
CA PHE A 111 5.56 23.38 -4.69
C PHE A 111 6.68 22.68 -5.48
N HIS A 112 7.94 22.83 -5.05
CA HIS A 112 9.08 22.13 -5.62
C HIS A 112 8.91 20.60 -5.57
N MET A 113 8.65 20.03 -4.39
CA MET A 113 8.50 18.59 -4.17
C MET A 113 7.39 17.99 -5.04
N VAL A 114 6.24 18.67 -5.12
CA VAL A 114 5.10 18.24 -5.95
C VAL A 114 5.49 18.25 -7.43
N LEU A 115 6.11 19.32 -7.93
CA LEU A 115 6.54 19.40 -9.32
C LEU A 115 7.63 18.38 -9.66
N GLN A 116 8.62 18.19 -8.80
CA GLN A 116 9.70 17.23 -9.01
C GLN A 116 9.14 15.81 -9.20
N ALA A 117 8.25 15.36 -8.32
CA ALA A 117 7.63 14.05 -8.44
C ALA A 117 6.77 13.90 -9.71
N ARG A 118 6.08 14.96 -10.12
CA ARG A 118 5.31 14.97 -11.37
C ARG A 118 6.21 14.88 -12.59
N PHE A 119 7.26 15.69 -12.68
CA PHE A 119 8.23 15.62 -13.78
C PHE A 119 8.93 14.27 -13.82
N PHE A 120 9.35 13.75 -12.66
CA PHE A 120 9.91 12.41 -12.54
C PHE A 120 8.96 11.34 -13.10
N THR A 121 7.68 11.37 -12.72
CA THR A 121 6.66 10.41 -13.19
C THR A 121 6.38 10.56 -14.69
N GLN A 122 6.39 11.77 -15.23
CA GLN A 122 6.23 12.01 -16.67
C GLN A 122 7.41 11.47 -17.47
N MET A 123 8.64 11.71 -17.00
CA MET A 123 9.86 11.13 -17.57
C MET A 123 9.82 9.60 -17.51
N TRP A 124 9.31 9.04 -16.40
CA TRP A 124 9.11 7.59 -16.24
C TRP A 124 8.21 7.02 -17.33
N LYS A 125 7.02 7.60 -17.51
CA LYS A 125 6.07 7.13 -18.54
C LYS A 125 6.69 7.18 -19.94
N LYS A 126 7.39 8.27 -20.27
CA LYS A 126 8.08 8.41 -21.57
C LYS A 126 9.17 7.37 -21.76
N PHE A 127 9.99 7.12 -20.73
CA PHE A 127 11.03 6.07 -20.73
C PHE A 127 10.41 4.69 -20.99
N ILE A 128 9.36 4.32 -20.26
CA ILE A 128 8.66 3.03 -20.40
C ILE A 128 8.11 2.83 -21.81
N THR A 129 7.44 3.84 -22.36
CA THR A 129 6.93 3.81 -23.74
C THR A 129 8.07 3.64 -24.74
N LYS A 130 9.16 4.39 -24.59
CA LYS A 130 10.29 4.34 -25.51
C LYS A 130 11.07 3.02 -25.46
N ALA A 131 11.21 2.46 -24.26
CA ALA A 131 11.85 1.16 -24.05
C ALA A 131 10.97 -0.02 -24.51
N GLY A 132 9.74 0.23 -24.97
CA GLY A 132 8.81 -0.79 -25.45
C GLY A 132 8.26 -1.68 -24.34
N TYR A 133 8.26 -1.21 -23.08
CA TYR A 133 7.66 -1.96 -21.99
C TYR A 133 6.13 -1.77 -21.97
N PRO A 134 5.36 -2.82 -21.65
CA PRO A 134 3.95 -2.65 -21.33
C PRO A 134 3.81 -1.89 -20.01
N CYS A 135 3.28 -0.66 -20.07
CA CYS A 135 3.16 0.24 -18.91
C CYS A 135 2.51 -0.43 -17.69
N ARG A 136 1.46 -1.26 -17.91
CA ARG A 136 0.77 -2.00 -16.85
C ARG A 136 1.65 -2.95 -16.03
N ARG A 137 2.81 -3.39 -16.54
CA ARG A 137 3.74 -4.30 -15.83
C ARG A 137 5.06 -3.66 -15.43
N ALA A 138 5.43 -2.56 -16.08
CA ALA A 138 6.74 -1.92 -15.91
C ALA A 138 6.71 -0.56 -15.21
N CYS A 139 5.51 -0.02 -14.95
CA CYS A 139 5.28 1.24 -14.24
C CYS A 139 4.24 1.04 -13.12
N LEU A 140 3.95 2.11 -12.38
CA LEU A 140 2.81 2.22 -11.49
C LEU A 140 1.50 1.76 -12.17
N SER A 141 0.55 1.26 -11.37
CA SER A 141 -0.80 0.99 -11.87
C SER A 141 -1.45 2.25 -12.41
N ARG A 142 -2.46 2.07 -13.28
CA ARG A 142 -3.19 3.20 -13.85
C ARG A 142 -3.84 4.02 -12.74
N GLU A 143 -4.44 3.35 -11.78
CA GLU A 143 -5.11 3.94 -10.62
C GLU A 143 -4.12 4.71 -9.76
N ALA A 144 -2.92 4.17 -9.53
CA ALA A 144 -1.88 4.88 -8.79
C ALA A 144 -1.43 6.15 -9.53
N LEU A 145 -1.20 6.06 -10.85
CA LEU A 145 -0.85 7.22 -11.67
C LEU A 145 -1.94 8.29 -11.63
N ASP A 146 -3.21 7.88 -11.74
CA ASP A 146 -4.35 8.79 -11.70
C ASP A 146 -4.48 9.45 -10.30
N ILE A 147 -4.29 8.70 -9.21
CA ILE A 147 -4.28 9.25 -7.84
C ILE A 147 -3.18 10.29 -7.68
N PHE A 148 -1.94 9.98 -8.08
CA PHE A 148 -0.82 10.93 -7.98
C PHE A 148 -1.00 12.15 -8.88
N ASP A 149 -1.62 12.01 -10.06
CA ASP A 149 -1.90 13.15 -10.93
C ASP A 149 -3.03 14.02 -10.40
N ILE A 150 -4.11 13.42 -9.87
CA ILE A 150 -5.20 14.16 -9.22
C ILE A 150 -4.68 14.93 -8.01
N LEU A 151 -3.91 14.29 -7.13
CA LEU A 151 -3.24 14.98 -6.02
C LEU A 151 -2.33 16.08 -6.55
N GLY A 152 -1.44 15.78 -7.49
CA GLY A 152 -0.50 16.77 -8.00
C GLY A 152 -1.19 17.98 -8.61
N ASN A 153 -2.30 17.81 -9.33
CA ASN A 153 -3.10 18.90 -9.88
C ASN A 153 -3.88 19.63 -8.77
N GLY A 154 -4.49 18.88 -7.86
CA GLY A 154 -5.26 19.40 -6.75
C GLY A 154 -4.42 20.26 -5.82
N PHE A 155 -3.18 19.85 -5.51
CA PHE A 155 -2.22 20.65 -4.74
C PHE A 155 -2.01 22.02 -5.35
N LEU A 156 -1.66 22.06 -6.64
CA LEU A 156 -1.33 23.28 -7.36
C LEU A 156 -2.55 24.19 -7.43
N GLN A 157 -3.72 23.63 -7.77
CA GLN A 157 -4.98 24.36 -7.79
C GLN A 157 -5.31 24.94 -6.42
N LEU A 158 -5.14 24.17 -5.35
CA LEU A 158 -5.39 24.61 -3.98
C LEU A 158 -4.44 25.76 -3.60
N MET A 159 -3.15 25.63 -3.92
CA MET A 159 -2.16 26.69 -3.67
C MET A 159 -2.55 27.99 -4.39
N PHE A 160 -2.90 27.94 -5.68
CA PHE A 160 -3.32 29.12 -6.43
C PHE A 160 -4.63 29.71 -5.90
N ILE A 161 -5.59 28.88 -5.50
CA ILE A 161 -6.83 29.35 -4.85
C ILE A 161 -6.49 30.11 -3.56
N TYR A 162 -5.62 29.56 -2.72
CA TYR A 162 -5.21 30.23 -1.49
C TYR A 162 -4.49 31.55 -1.76
N ARG A 163 -3.57 31.56 -2.72
CA ARG A 163 -2.79 32.76 -3.08
C ARG A 163 -3.65 33.86 -3.69
N ASP A 164 -4.43 33.52 -4.72
CA ASP A 164 -5.07 34.50 -5.61
C ASP A 164 -6.47 34.91 -5.11
N TYR A 165 -7.23 33.98 -4.51
CA TYR A 165 -8.60 34.29 -4.07
C TYR A 165 -8.66 34.91 -2.67
N PHE A 166 -7.73 34.53 -1.79
CA PHE A 166 -7.61 35.10 -0.45
C PHE A 166 -6.54 36.18 -0.37
N GLU A 167 -6.11 36.72 -1.51
CA GLU A 167 -5.16 37.82 -1.57
C GLU A 167 -5.59 38.99 -0.66
N GLY A 168 -4.65 39.49 0.15
CA GLY A 168 -4.93 40.52 1.17
C GLY A 168 -5.52 40.01 2.49
N LYS A 169 -5.82 38.71 2.61
CA LYS A 169 -6.17 38.05 3.88
C LYS A 169 -5.05 37.09 4.29
N THR A 170 -4.65 37.15 5.56
CA THR A 170 -3.63 36.24 6.12
C THR A 170 -4.23 34.85 6.36
N VAL A 171 -4.45 34.07 5.30
CA VAL A 171 -4.97 32.71 5.39
C VAL A 171 -3.83 31.70 5.19
N PRO A 172 -3.46 30.89 6.21
CA PRO A 172 -2.38 29.93 6.08
C PRO A 172 -2.76 28.76 5.19
N PHE A 173 -1.85 28.36 4.30
CA PHE A 173 -1.98 27.19 3.44
C PHE A 173 -1.79 25.91 4.26
N VAL A 174 -2.87 25.14 4.45
CA VAL A 174 -2.92 23.96 5.31
C VAL A 174 -3.38 22.71 4.53
N PRO A 175 -2.56 22.19 3.59
CA PRO A 175 -2.99 21.15 2.64
C PRO A 175 -3.42 19.83 3.31
N TRP A 176 -2.87 19.48 4.47
CA TRP A 176 -3.26 18.26 5.21
C TRP A 176 -4.71 18.28 5.72
N LEU A 177 -5.33 19.46 5.86
CA LEU A 177 -6.73 19.57 6.27
C LEU A 177 -7.73 19.39 5.11
N HIS A 178 -7.24 19.32 3.86
CA HIS A 178 -8.06 19.03 2.67
C HIS A 178 -8.06 17.53 2.35
N SER A 179 -8.26 16.71 3.40
CA SER A 179 -8.18 15.24 3.39
C SER A 179 -9.43 14.60 3.97
N THR A 180 -9.66 13.31 3.69
CA THR A 180 -10.73 12.51 4.30
C THR A 180 -10.33 11.86 5.63
N GLU A 181 -9.08 12.01 6.06
CA GLU A 181 -8.54 11.48 7.33
C GLU A 181 -9.47 11.73 8.54
N THR A 182 -9.98 12.96 8.67
CA THR A 182 -10.98 13.34 9.67
C THR A 182 -12.18 12.40 9.71
N CYS A 183 -12.73 12.09 8.54
CA CYS A 183 -13.91 11.22 8.41
C CYS A 183 -13.57 9.79 8.81
N GLU A 184 -12.41 9.27 8.38
CA GLU A 184 -11.94 7.93 8.78
C GLU A 184 -11.79 7.83 10.30
N HIS A 185 -11.27 8.88 10.94
CA HIS A 185 -11.09 8.93 12.38
C HIS A 185 -12.42 8.97 13.13
N ILE A 186 -13.39 9.75 12.65
CA ILE A 186 -14.75 9.77 13.21
C ILE A 186 -15.38 8.37 13.10
N PHE A 187 -15.30 7.72 11.94
CA PHE A 187 -15.81 6.35 11.78
C PHE A 187 -15.09 5.35 12.68
N ALA A 188 -13.79 5.54 12.91
CA ALA A 188 -13.04 4.71 13.84
C ALA A 188 -13.52 4.89 15.29
N GLU A 189 -13.81 6.11 15.74
CA GLU A 189 -14.40 6.35 17.05
C GLU A 189 -15.81 5.74 17.15
N CYS A 190 -16.65 5.87 16.12
CA CYS A 190 -17.96 5.21 16.05
C CYS A 190 -17.83 3.70 16.25
N ARG A 191 -16.88 3.06 15.55
CA ARG A 191 -16.62 1.62 15.64
C ARG A 191 -16.09 1.15 17.00
N LYS A 192 -15.62 2.06 17.86
CA LYS A 192 -15.24 1.72 19.26
C LYS A 192 -16.49 1.60 20.15
N GLU A 193 -17.53 2.38 19.89
CA GLU A 193 -18.81 2.27 20.60
C GLU A 193 -19.58 1.03 20.13
N VAL A 194 -19.95 1.02 18.85
CA VAL A 194 -20.67 -0.08 18.22
C VAL A 194 -19.91 -0.48 16.97
N LYS A 195 -19.50 -1.73 16.90
CA LYS A 195 -18.55 -2.16 15.86
C LYS A 195 -19.17 -2.23 14.46
N ASP A 196 -20.40 -2.72 14.40
CA ASP A 196 -21.22 -2.80 13.19
C ASP A 196 -22.55 -2.10 13.55
N PHE A 197 -22.73 -0.86 13.09
CA PHE A 197 -23.88 -0.02 13.42
C PHE A 197 -24.74 0.23 12.18
N ASP A 198 -26.05 0.30 12.36
CA ASP A 198 -26.96 0.80 11.33
C ASP A 198 -27.06 2.33 11.38
N PHE A 199 -27.79 2.91 10.43
CA PHE A 199 -27.91 4.37 10.33
C PHE A 199 -28.61 4.99 11.55
N ALA A 200 -29.59 4.32 12.14
CA ALA A 200 -30.26 4.80 13.35
C ALA A 200 -29.27 4.85 14.52
N THR A 201 -28.52 3.77 14.73
CA THR A 201 -27.48 3.67 15.76
C THR A 201 -26.40 4.73 15.56
N PHE A 202 -26.01 5.01 14.31
CA PHE A 202 -25.09 6.11 13.99
C PHE A 202 -25.62 7.47 14.46
N LEU A 203 -26.89 7.80 14.19
CA LEU A 203 -27.49 9.06 14.63
C LEU A 203 -27.54 9.18 16.15
N HIS A 204 -27.86 8.09 16.85
CA HIS A 204 -27.92 8.07 18.32
C HIS A 204 -26.55 8.18 19.00
N MET A 205 -25.47 7.67 18.38
CA MET A 205 -24.11 7.77 18.94
C MET A 205 -23.43 9.11 18.68
N MET A 206 -23.96 9.99 17.81
CA MET A 206 -23.31 11.26 17.45
C MET A 206 -22.91 12.14 18.65
N PRO A 207 -23.74 12.31 19.70
CA PRO A 207 -23.34 13.06 20.88
C PRO A 207 -22.14 12.43 21.61
N ASN A 208 -22.09 11.10 21.71
CA ASN A 208 -20.98 10.39 22.35
C ASN A 208 -19.70 10.47 21.53
N VAL A 209 -19.80 10.24 20.21
CA VAL A 209 -18.68 10.35 19.27
C VAL A 209 -18.09 11.75 19.31
N HIS A 210 -18.94 12.78 19.39
CA HIS A 210 -18.50 14.16 19.56
C HIS A 210 -17.62 14.35 20.80
N TRP A 211 -18.05 13.85 21.96
CA TRP A 211 -17.27 13.89 23.20
C TRP A 211 -15.99 13.06 23.11
N MET A 212 -16.04 11.88 22.49
CA MET A 212 -14.87 11.02 22.31
C MET A 212 -13.80 11.68 21.44
N VAL A 213 -14.18 12.33 20.34
CA VAL A 213 -13.26 13.06 19.46
C VAL A 213 -12.64 14.25 20.20
N ARG A 214 -13.41 15.02 20.99
CA ARG A 214 -12.85 16.12 21.79
C ARG A 214 -11.91 15.62 22.89
N TYR A 215 -12.26 14.51 23.55
CA TYR A 215 -11.44 13.93 24.60
C TYR A 215 -10.12 13.35 24.04
N SER A 216 -10.16 12.69 22.89
CA SER A 216 -8.96 12.17 22.23
C SER A 216 -8.01 13.28 21.80
N GLN A 217 -8.53 14.41 21.29
CA GLN A 217 -7.73 15.60 20.96
C GLN A 217 -7.02 16.20 22.18
N GLN A 218 -7.70 16.27 23.33
CA GLN A 218 -7.09 16.79 24.57
C GLN A 218 -6.03 15.83 25.15
N MET A 219 -6.24 14.52 25.08
CA MET A 219 -5.31 13.51 25.58
C MET A 219 -4.08 13.29 24.68
N ASP A 220 -4.22 13.37 23.35
CA ASP A 220 -3.08 13.29 22.43
C ASP A 220 -2.13 14.50 22.57
N SER A 221 -2.63 15.66 23.01
CA SER A 221 -1.80 16.84 23.31
C SER A 221 -0.98 16.73 24.61
N THR A 222 -1.33 15.81 25.50
CA THR A 222 -0.67 15.60 26.81
C THR A 222 0.08 14.28 26.92
N SER A 223 -0.20 13.31 26.05
CA SER A 223 0.41 11.99 26.07
C SER A 223 1.54 11.87 25.04
N THR A 224 2.77 11.80 25.54
CA THR A 224 3.94 11.35 24.80
C THR A 224 3.87 9.83 24.58
N GLU A 225 2.79 9.32 23.99
CA GLU A 225 2.51 7.88 23.94
C GLU A 225 2.99 7.20 22.65
N ASP A 226 4.07 6.43 22.82
CA ASP A 226 4.42 5.17 22.16
C ASP A 226 4.09 4.99 20.66
N ALA A 227 4.72 5.81 19.82
CA ALA A 227 4.74 5.65 18.36
C ALA A 227 5.21 4.26 17.86
N LYS A 228 5.83 3.47 18.75
CA LYS A 228 6.26 2.08 18.53
C LYS A 228 5.17 1.04 18.76
N GLY A 229 4.00 1.44 19.26
CA GLY A 229 2.90 0.56 19.58
C GLY A 229 2.39 -0.22 18.36
N ARG A 230 2.31 -1.55 18.47
CA ARG A 230 1.67 -2.40 17.46
C ARG A 230 0.15 -2.37 17.67
N ALA A 231 -0.59 -2.11 16.59
CA ALA A 231 -2.03 -2.35 16.48
C ALA A 231 -2.93 -1.64 17.52
N ARG A 232 -2.75 -0.32 17.70
CA ARG A 232 -3.70 0.53 18.46
C ARG A 232 -4.13 1.72 17.62
N GLY A 233 -5.26 1.58 16.92
CA GLY A 233 -6.10 2.67 16.39
C GLY A 233 -5.45 3.75 15.52
N TYR A 234 -6.30 4.64 15.00
CA TYR A 234 -5.89 5.90 14.36
C TYR A 234 -5.34 6.86 15.43
N ILE A 235 -4.27 7.60 15.12
CA ILE A 235 -3.74 8.67 15.97
C ILE A 235 -4.30 9.98 15.43
N HIS A 236 -4.86 10.84 16.28
CA HIS A 236 -5.46 12.10 15.87
C HIS A 236 -4.37 13.15 15.63
N THR A 237 -3.58 12.99 14.56
CA THR A 237 -2.45 13.91 14.32
C THR A 237 -2.88 15.25 13.72
N TRP A 238 -4.01 15.34 13.04
CA TRP A 238 -4.56 16.54 12.37
C TRP A 238 -4.53 17.86 13.16
N SER A 239 -4.63 17.80 14.49
CA SER A 239 -4.63 18.98 15.39
C SER A 239 -3.28 19.28 16.05
N ASP A 240 -2.20 18.55 15.72
CA ASP A 240 -0.86 18.86 16.26
C ASP A 240 -0.27 20.10 15.59
N LEU A 241 -0.22 21.20 16.34
CA LEU A 241 0.22 22.53 15.93
C LEU A 241 1.64 22.88 16.45
N GLU A 242 2.33 21.97 17.16
CA GLU A 242 3.54 22.30 17.95
C GLU A 242 4.72 22.84 17.12
N GLU A 243 4.80 22.53 15.83
CA GLU A 243 5.89 22.95 14.93
C GLU A 243 5.40 23.77 13.71
N LEU A 244 4.21 24.36 13.83
CA LEU A 244 3.61 25.16 12.78
C LEU A 244 4.24 26.56 12.70
N SER A 245 4.78 26.93 11.54
CA SER A 245 5.17 28.31 11.25
C SER A 245 4.10 28.96 10.38
N LEU A 246 3.24 29.78 10.98
CA LEU A 246 2.20 30.51 10.24
C LEU A 246 2.77 31.42 9.16
N LYS A 247 3.98 31.97 9.39
CA LYS A 247 4.71 32.77 8.39
C LYS A 247 5.04 31.94 7.15
N ASP A 248 5.62 30.76 7.33
CA ASP A 248 6.02 29.87 6.23
C ASP A 248 4.81 29.36 5.42
N LEU A 249 3.62 29.38 6.02
CA LEU A 249 2.34 28.97 5.41
C LEU A 249 1.52 30.14 4.86
N THR A 250 1.97 31.38 5.00
CA THR A 250 1.32 32.58 4.44
C THR A 250 2.21 33.32 3.46
N ASP A 251 3.50 32.98 3.40
CA ASP A 251 4.47 33.50 2.43
C ASP A 251 4.33 32.78 1.08
N PHE A 252 3.37 33.22 0.27
CA PHE A 252 3.16 32.67 -1.07
C PHE A 252 4.21 33.21 -2.06
N PRO A 253 4.83 32.34 -2.87
CA PRO A 253 5.75 32.76 -3.91
C PRO A 253 5.05 33.53 -5.04
N SER A 254 5.74 34.56 -5.54
CA SER A 254 5.37 35.29 -6.75
C SER A 254 5.46 34.41 -8.01
N ASP A 255 4.84 34.82 -9.11
CA ASP A 255 4.91 34.07 -10.37
C ASP A 255 6.36 33.89 -10.86
N ASP A 256 7.22 34.90 -10.73
CA ASP A 256 8.64 34.80 -11.07
C ASP A 256 9.41 33.80 -10.19
N GLU A 257 9.05 33.70 -8.91
CA GLU A 257 9.61 32.70 -8.00
C GLU A 257 9.11 31.31 -8.34
N LEU A 258 7.81 31.14 -8.62
CA LEU A 258 7.23 29.88 -9.06
C LEU A 258 7.89 29.38 -10.35
N ASP A 259 8.14 30.27 -11.31
CA ASP A 259 8.79 29.94 -12.57
C ASP A 259 10.22 29.44 -12.37
N LYS A 260 10.95 30.02 -11.41
CA LYS A 260 12.29 29.55 -11.02
C LYS A 260 12.23 28.21 -10.30
N ILE A 261 11.32 28.05 -9.34
CA ILE A 261 11.15 26.79 -8.59
C ILE A 261 10.74 25.66 -9.53
N ALA A 262 9.89 25.92 -10.51
CA ALA A 262 9.47 24.93 -11.50
C ALA A 262 10.63 24.46 -12.39
N ARG A 263 11.53 25.36 -12.78
CA ARG A 263 12.76 25.00 -13.53
C ARG A 263 13.69 24.16 -12.68
N LEU A 264 13.92 24.54 -11.42
CA LEU A 264 14.72 23.75 -10.48
C LEU A 264 14.12 22.35 -10.25
N ALA A 265 12.81 22.25 -10.02
CA ALA A 265 12.13 20.97 -9.84
C ALA A 265 12.25 20.06 -11.08
N PHE A 266 12.29 20.65 -12.27
CA PHE A 266 12.52 19.94 -13.51
C PHE A 266 13.97 19.44 -13.64
N GLU A 267 14.95 20.31 -13.35
CA GLU A 267 16.38 19.99 -13.36
C GLU A 267 16.71 18.89 -12.33
N ASP A 268 16.17 18.99 -11.12
CA ASP A 268 16.32 17.98 -10.07
C ASP A 268 15.71 16.64 -10.50
N ALA A 269 14.51 16.65 -11.12
CA ALA A 269 13.92 15.43 -11.66
C ALA A 269 14.78 14.82 -12.77
N GLU A 270 15.39 15.64 -13.63
CA GLU A 270 16.34 15.19 -14.65
C GLU A 270 17.61 14.59 -14.02
N GLU A 271 18.18 15.22 -12.99
CA GLU A 271 19.35 14.72 -12.26
C GLU A 271 19.07 13.34 -11.64
N LEU A 272 17.87 13.13 -11.07
CA LEU A 272 17.46 11.82 -10.57
C LEU A 272 17.42 10.75 -11.68
N TRP A 273 16.99 11.11 -12.90
CA TRP A 273 17.00 10.19 -14.05
C TRP A 273 18.42 9.93 -14.57
N VAL A 274 19.31 10.93 -14.53
CA VAL A 274 20.73 10.75 -14.85
C VAL A 274 21.37 9.74 -13.90
N GLN A 275 21.03 9.75 -12.61
CA GLN A 275 21.51 8.75 -11.65
C GLN A 275 20.97 7.34 -11.90
N LEU A 276 19.86 7.21 -12.64
CA LEU A 276 19.31 5.94 -13.13
C LEU A 276 19.96 5.49 -14.45
N ASP A 277 21.00 6.19 -14.91
CA ASP A 277 21.68 6.05 -16.21
C ASP A 277 20.78 6.31 -17.42
N VAL A 278 19.82 7.23 -17.30
CA VAL A 278 18.94 7.60 -18.41
C VAL A 278 19.00 9.11 -18.62
N TYR A 279 19.43 9.52 -19.79
CA TYR A 279 19.48 10.92 -20.17
C TYR A 279 18.20 11.33 -20.88
N LEU A 280 17.71 12.53 -20.58
CA LEU A 280 16.45 13.01 -21.16
C LEU A 280 16.50 13.15 -22.68
N GLN A 281 17.67 13.44 -23.24
CA GLN A 281 17.91 13.48 -24.68
C GLN A 281 17.60 12.13 -25.33
N ASP A 282 17.95 11.03 -24.64
CA ASP A 282 17.68 9.66 -25.07
C ASP A 282 16.20 9.32 -24.95
N ILE A 283 15.44 9.98 -24.09
CA ILE A 283 13.98 9.79 -23.97
C ILE A 283 13.23 10.63 -25.03
N ARG A 284 13.70 11.86 -25.32
CA ARG A 284 13.02 12.84 -26.19
C ARG A 284 13.11 12.55 -27.69
N SER A 285 14.11 11.78 -28.15
CA SER A 285 14.21 11.42 -29.57
C SER A 285 13.03 10.56 -30.05
N THR A 286 12.76 10.56 -31.36
CA THR A 286 11.65 9.82 -32.01
C THR A 286 11.50 8.41 -31.43
N PRO A 287 10.26 7.91 -31.21
CA PRO A 287 10.05 6.55 -30.73
C PRO A 287 10.87 5.58 -31.58
N LEU A 288 11.54 4.63 -30.92
CA LEU A 288 12.21 3.56 -31.65
C LEU A 288 11.17 2.89 -32.54
N SER A 289 11.49 2.74 -33.83
CA SER A 289 10.60 2.11 -34.80
C SER A 289 10.20 0.75 -34.24
N VAL A 290 8.99 0.71 -33.70
CA VAL A 290 8.32 -0.48 -33.23
C VAL A 290 8.32 -1.41 -34.44
N ILE A 291 8.83 -2.63 -34.28
CA ILE A 291 8.36 -3.73 -35.13
C ILE A 291 6.88 -3.79 -34.81
N GLN A 292 6.07 -3.09 -35.61
CA GLN A 292 4.63 -3.15 -35.57
C GLN A 292 4.29 -4.63 -35.60
N GLU A 293 3.57 -5.07 -34.58
CA GLU A 293 2.61 -6.15 -34.79
C GLU A 293 1.88 -5.83 -36.09
N GLY A 294 1.94 -6.77 -37.04
CA GLY A 294 1.14 -6.70 -38.23
C GLY A 294 -0.32 -6.63 -37.81
N SER A 295 -0.85 -5.41 -37.73
CA SER A 295 -2.27 -5.16 -37.65
C SER A 295 -2.87 -5.59 -38.98
N ASN A 296 -3.50 -6.75 -38.94
CA ASN A 296 -4.71 -7.06 -39.68
C ASN A 296 -5.39 -8.18 -38.91
N ASN A 297 -6.08 -7.79 -37.85
CA ASN A 297 -7.43 -8.25 -37.56
C ASN A 297 -7.97 -7.40 -36.40
N SER A 298 -9.02 -6.64 -36.71
CA SER A 298 -10.08 -6.33 -35.78
C SER A 298 -10.72 -7.65 -35.34
N GLU A 299 -10.08 -8.32 -34.39
CA GLU A 299 -10.69 -9.38 -33.60
C GLU A 299 -10.44 -8.99 -32.15
N GLU A 300 -11.55 -8.76 -31.45
CA GLU A 300 -11.66 -8.69 -30.00
C GLU A 300 -10.75 -9.76 -29.37
N GLU A 301 -9.53 -9.37 -29.00
CA GLU A 301 -8.82 -10.09 -27.96
C GLU A 301 -9.67 -9.87 -26.72
N SER A 302 -10.44 -10.90 -26.37
CA SER A 302 -11.32 -10.98 -25.22
C SER A 302 -10.80 -10.07 -24.11
N GLU A 303 -11.57 -9.03 -23.84
CA GLU A 303 -11.50 -8.18 -22.66
C GLU A 303 -11.55 -9.08 -21.43
N ASP A 304 -10.41 -9.67 -21.10
CA ASP A 304 -10.11 -10.00 -19.74
C ASP A 304 -9.74 -8.67 -19.11
N GLU A 305 -10.77 -7.89 -18.80
CA GLU A 305 -10.82 -7.20 -17.53
C GLU A 305 -10.48 -8.26 -16.46
N GLU A 306 -9.19 -8.48 -16.22
CA GLU A 306 -8.75 -8.77 -14.86
C GLU A 306 -9.05 -7.45 -14.14
N ILE A 307 -10.33 -7.25 -13.79
CA ILE A 307 -10.81 -6.18 -12.94
C ILE A 307 -9.82 -6.21 -11.80
N GLN A 308 -9.02 -5.16 -11.68
CA GLN A 308 -8.15 -4.99 -10.54
C GLN A 308 -9.05 -4.57 -9.38
N GLU A 309 -9.89 -5.51 -8.96
CA GLU A 309 -10.82 -5.44 -7.83
C GLU A 309 -10.04 -5.29 -6.53
N ASP A 310 -8.70 -5.35 -6.55
CA ASP A 310 -7.85 -4.91 -5.45
C ASP A 310 -7.94 -3.40 -5.18
N VAL A 311 -8.29 -2.57 -6.17
CA VAL A 311 -8.56 -1.13 -5.98
C VAL A 311 -10.06 -0.89 -5.74
N LEU A 312 -10.93 -1.60 -6.45
CA LEU A 312 -12.38 -1.53 -6.26
C LEU A 312 -12.88 -2.16 -4.95
N SER A 313 -12.16 -3.14 -4.36
CA SER A 313 -12.43 -3.66 -3.02
C SER A 313 -11.99 -2.71 -1.90
N LEU A 314 -11.08 -1.78 -2.20
CA LEU A 314 -10.78 -0.65 -1.31
C LEU A 314 -11.91 0.39 -1.38
N LEU A 315 -12.53 0.59 -2.55
CA LEU A 315 -13.70 1.45 -2.71
C LEU A 315 -15.00 0.82 -2.16
N SER A 316 -15.16 -0.51 -2.22
CA SER A 316 -16.39 -1.20 -1.79
C SER A 316 -16.49 -1.47 -0.28
N GLN A 317 -15.40 -1.25 0.47
CA GLN A 317 -15.46 -1.23 1.94
C GLN A 317 -15.80 0.16 2.51
N ASP A 318 -15.74 1.22 1.70
CA ASP A 318 -16.14 2.58 2.05
C ASP A 318 -17.49 3.01 1.43
N SER A 319 -18.20 2.11 0.75
CA SER A 319 -19.56 2.38 0.27
C SER A 319 -20.42 1.12 0.24
N SER A 320 -20.93 0.73 1.41
CA SER A 320 -22.05 -0.21 1.50
C SER A 320 -23.38 0.49 1.21
N LEU A 321 -23.54 1.08 0.03
CA LEU A 321 -24.84 1.44 -0.54
C LEU A 321 -24.79 1.24 -2.05
N ALA A 322 -24.82 -0.02 -2.47
CA ALA A 322 -25.26 -0.36 -3.82
C ALA A 322 -26.78 -0.17 -3.88
N LEU A 323 -27.21 0.99 -4.36
CA LEU A 323 -28.57 1.19 -4.85
C LEU A 323 -28.76 0.35 -6.11
N THR A 324 -29.43 -0.79 -6.00
CA THR A 324 -30.04 -1.46 -7.17
C THR A 324 -31.43 -0.88 -7.37
N ALA A 325 -31.58 -0.16 -8.47
CA ALA A 325 -32.81 0.47 -8.91
C ALA A 325 -33.66 -0.53 -9.70
N ASP A 326 -34.44 -1.34 -9.01
CA ASP A 326 -35.43 -2.22 -9.63
C ASP A 326 -36.71 -2.16 -8.80
N GLY A 327 -37.69 -1.43 -9.32
CA GLY A 327 -38.99 -1.22 -8.69
C GLY A 327 -39.89 -2.46 -8.76
N SER A 328 -40.86 -2.44 -7.85
CA SER A 328 -42.07 -3.29 -7.72
C SER A 328 -41.93 -4.59 -6.91
N GLY A 329 -42.43 -4.51 -5.66
CA GLY A 329 -42.61 -5.66 -4.78
C GLY A 329 -43.27 -5.23 -3.48
N ILE A 330 -44.59 -5.05 -3.51
CA ILE A 330 -45.43 -4.86 -2.32
C ILE A 330 -45.26 -6.08 -1.41
N LEU A 331 -44.81 -5.90 -0.17
CA LEU A 331 -44.90 -6.93 0.87
C LEU A 331 -45.72 -6.40 2.05
N ASN A 332 -46.87 -7.06 2.22
CA ASN A 332 -47.88 -6.82 3.24
C ASN A 332 -47.39 -7.20 4.63
N PHE A 333 -47.72 -6.37 5.62
CA PHE A 333 -47.57 -6.65 7.05
C PHE A 333 -48.70 -7.59 7.52
N ASP A 334 -48.37 -8.71 8.15
CA ASP A 334 -49.22 -9.32 9.19
C ASP A 334 -48.61 -8.88 10.55
N GLY A 335 -49.33 -8.51 11.60
CA GLY A 335 -50.64 -8.95 12.07
C GLY A 335 -50.53 -9.54 13.48
N THR A 336 -49.34 -9.98 13.90
CA THR A 336 -49.16 -10.80 15.12
C THR A 336 -48.22 -10.24 16.21
N GLU A 337 -47.44 -9.19 15.98
CA GLU A 337 -46.51 -8.67 17.01
C GLU A 337 -47.12 -7.63 17.97
N ARG A 338 -48.28 -7.05 17.65
CA ARG A 338 -48.92 -6.03 18.51
C ARG A 338 -49.63 -6.63 19.74
N ALA A 339 -49.99 -7.92 19.70
CA ALA A 339 -50.66 -8.61 20.80
C ALA A 339 -49.72 -9.16 21.88
N ALA A 340 -48.41 -9.18 21.62
CA ALA A 340 -47.39 -9.57 22.60
C ALA A 340 -46.98 -8.41 23.51
N LEU A 341 -47.06 -7.17 23.01
CA LEU A 341 -46.68 -5.95 23.73
C LEU A 341 -47.73 -5.47 24.74
N GLU A 342 -49.02 -5.75 24.52
CA GLU A 342 -50.09 -5.40 25.47
C GLU A 342 -50.13 -6.31 26.72
N ARG A 343 -49.50 -7.48 26.70
CA ARG A 343 -49.47 -8.39 27.87
C ARG A 343 -48.35 -8.09 28.87
N LEU A 344 -47.39 -7.23 28.52
CA LEU A 344 -46.24 -6.89 29.35
C LEU A 344 -46.42 -5.59 30.15
N MET A 345 -47.53 -4.87 29.97
CA MET A 345 -47.83 -3.62 30.68
C MET A 345 -48.81 -3.76 31.87
N THR A 346 -49.17 -4.98 32.26
CA THR A 346 -50.01 -5.21 33.45
C THR A 346 -49.38 -6.25 34.36
N PHE A 347 -48.46 -5.82 35.22
CA PHE A 347 -48.14 -6.54 36.46
C PHE A 347 -47.86 -5.49 37.54
N ASP A 348 -48.92 -5.18 38.29
CA ASP A 348 -48.88 -4.41 39.53
C ASP A 348 -48.55 -5.32 40.72
N GLU A 349 -48.05 -4.66 41.76
CA GLU A 349 -47.44 -5.14 42.99
C GLU A 349 -48.33 -6.05 43.87
N GLU A 350 -47.76 -7.12 44.43
CA GLU A 350 -48.19 -7.64 45.74
C GLU A 350 -46.97 -7.88 46.63
N VAL A 351 -46.88 -7.07 47.69
CA VAL A 351 -45.97 -7.25 48.84
C VAL A 351 -46.71 -8.06 49.88
N ASP A 352 -46.12 -9.15 50.36
CA ASP A 352 -46.67 -9.91 51.48
C ASP A 352 -45.84 -9.77 52.78
N ALA A 353 -46.61 -9.71 53.87
CA ALA A 353 -46.19 -9.30 55.21
C ALA A 353 -45.53 -10.44 56.01
N SER A 354 -44.21 -10.58 55.92
CA SER A 354 -43.41 -11.08 57.05
C SER A 354 -41.96 -10.61 56.91
N GLY A 355 -41.61 -9.55 57.63
CA GLY A 355 -40.29 -8.96 57.56
C GLY A 355 -39.21 -9.95 57.99
N THR A 356 -38.44 -10.48 57.04
CA THR A 356 -37.01 -10.85 57.13
C THR A 356 -36.50 -11.21 55.72
N VAL A 357 -35.76 -10.31 55.05
CA VAL A 357 -35.00 -10.67 53.83
C VAL A 357 -33.55 -10.95 54.21
N ARG A 358 -33.14 -12.22 54.11
CA ARG A 358 -31.75 -12.65 54.14
C ARG A 358 -31.22 -12.79 52.71
N LEU A 359 -30.25 -11.92 52.38
CA LEU A 359 -29.12 -12.07 51.47
C LEU A 359 -29.19 -13.19 50.41
N THR A 360 -29.49 -12.83 49.17
CA THR A 360 -28.84 -13.38 47.96
C THR A 360 -28.79 -12.28 46.89
N ASN A 361 -27.75 -12.33 46.04
CA ASN A 361 -27.49 -11.45 44.87
C ASN A 361 -26.62 -10.22 45.10
N ILE A 362 -25.33 -10.47 45.36
CA ILE A 362 -24.23 -9.51 45.09
C ILE A 362 -24.16 -9.18 43.57
N GLU A 363 -24.70 -10.04 42.71
CA GLU A 363 -24.82 -9.83 41.26
C GLU A 363 -25.86 -8.74 40.92
N ASP A 364 -26.99 -8.67 41.61
CA ASP A 364 -27.97 -7.58 41.43
C ASP A 364 -27.44 -6.24 41.95
N THR A 365 -26.53 -6.25 42.94
CA THR A 365 -25.88 -5.02 43.42
C THR A 365 -24.81 -4.52 42.44
N LEU A 366 -24.09 -5.40 41.74
CA LEU A 366 -23.10 -5.01 40.72
C LEU A 366 -23.75 -4.65 39.38
N VAL A 367 -24.86 -5.31 39.03
CA VAL A 367 -25.73 -4.90 37.92
C VAL A 367 -26.39 -3.58 38.27
N ASN A 368 -26.92 -3.38 39.49
CA ASN A 368 -27.47 -2.08 39.87
C ASN A 368 -26.40 -1.00 40.06
N ILE A 369 -25.14 -1.31 40.39
CA ILE A 369 -24.05 -0.31 40.44
C ILE A 369 -23.51 -0.02 39.02
N SER A 370 -23.49 -1.00 38.11
CA SER A 370 -23.11 -0.78 36.70
C SER A 370 -24.22 -0.09 35.92
N CYS A 371 -25.47 -0.48 36.15
CA CYS A 371 -26.67 0.20 35.68
C CYS A 371 -26.85 1.53 36.38
N ALA A 372 -26.49 1.73 37.66
CA ALA A 372 -26.48 3.06 38.28
C ALA A 372 -25.30 3.91 37.82
N LYS A 373 -24.17 3.34 37.41
CA LYS A 373 -23.03 4.09 36.84
C LYS A 373 -23.28 4.45 35.37
N LEU A 374 -23.99 3.59 34.63
CA LEU A 374 -24.56 3.88 33.32
C LEU A 374 -25.70 4.89 33.47
N LEU A 375 -26.67 4.70 34.37
CA LEU A 375 -27.78 5.62 34.66
C LEU A 375 -27.29 6.95 35.25
N LEU A 376 -26.25 7.02 36.08
CA LEU A 376 -25.68 8.31 36.52
C LEU A 376 -25.02 9.07 35.36
N ASN A 377 -24.63 8.38 34.29
CA ASN A 377 -24.20 9.00 33.03
C ASN A 377 -25.35 9.19 32.02
N PHE A 378 -26.42 8.40 32.10
CA PHE A 378 -27.58 8.41 31.19
C PHE A 378 -28.74 9.31 31.68
N ASP A 379 -28.85 9.60 32.98
CA ASP A 379 -29.93 10.42 33.58
C ASP A 379 -29.75 11.93 33.31
N THR A 380 -28.70 12.31 32.57
CA THR A 380 -28.59 13.64 31.96
C THR A 380 -29.14 13.70 30.52
N HIS A 381 -29.47 12.57 29.88
CA HIS A 381 -29.90 12.54 28.47
C HIS A 381 -31.22 11.81 28.16
N THR A 382 -31.83 11.08 29.09
CA THR A 382 -33.18 10.50 28.91
C THR A 382 -34.33 11.51 29.14
N ARG A 383 -34.14 12.75 28.64
CA ARG A 383 -35.22 13.74 28.43
C ARG A 383 -35.29 14.25 26.99
N ILE A 384 -34.53 13.64 26.09
CA ILE A 384 -34.55 13.95 24.66
C ILE A 384 -34.92 12.70 23.88
N GLU A 385 -36.12 12.18 24.12
CA GLU A 385 -36.82 11.40 23.10
C GLU A 385 -38.09 12.15 22.69
N GLU A 386 -38.33 12.16 21.38
CA GLU A 386 -39.50 12.64 20.62
C GLU A 386 -39.64 14.13 20.20
N LYS A 387 -38.63 15.01 20.29
CA LYS A 387 -38.83 16.40 19.77
C LYS A 387 -37.78 17.10 18.90
N TYR A 388 -36.62 16.51 18.59
CA TYR A 388 -35.66 17.20 17.72
C TYR A 388 -34.86 16.21 16.87
N MET A 389 -35.44 15.83 15.73
CA MET A 389 -34.60 15.62 14.55
C MET A 389 -34.42 17.03 13.95
N PRO A 390 -33.23 17.66 14.06
CA PRO A 390 -33.06 19.02 13.59
C PRO A 390 -33.39 19.09 12.11
N SER A 391 -34.19 20.08 11.71
CA SER A 391 -34.44 20.34 10.28
C SER A 391 -33.10 20.60 9.58
N PRO A 392 -33.00 20.40 8.25
CA PRO A 392 -31.78 20.74 7.50
C PRO A 392 -31.24 22.14 7.84
N GLU A 393 -32.12 23.10 8.04
CA GLU A 393 -31.78 24.48 8.44
C GLU A 393 -31.22 24.58 9.88
N GLN A 394 -31.67 23.73 10.80
CA GLN A 394 -31.14 23.65 12.17
C GLN A 394 -29.80 22.93 12.22
N ILE A 395 -29.58 21.94 11.35
CA ILE A 395 -28.27 21.31 11.14
C ILE A 395 -27.31 22.35 10.56
N ASP A 396 -27.71 23.08 9.52
CA ASP A 396 -26.90 24.11 8.89
C ASP A 396 -26.51 25.22 9.88
N LYS A 397 -27.47 25.65 10.70
CA LYS A 397 -27.21 26.64 11.77
C LYS A 397 -26.27 26.09 12.83
N PHE A 398 -26.48 24.86 13.29
CA PHE A 398 -25.60 24.20 14.24
C PHE A 398 -24.17 24.07 13.68
N VAL A 399 -24.04 23.65 12.42
CA VAL A 399 -22.76 23.55 11.72
C VAL A 399 -22.09 24.93 11.59
N ALA A 400 -22.85 26.00 11.28
CA ALA A 400 -22.31 27.35 11.16
C ALA A 400 -21.84 27.92 12.52
N ASP A 401 -22.66 27.78 13.56
CA ASP A 401 -22.34 28.22 14.92
C ASP A 401 -21.13 27.43 15.46
N TYR A 402 -21.10 26.11 15.22
CA TYR A 402 -20.02 25.22 15.61
C TYR A 402 -18.72 25.49 14.84
N SER A 403 -18.80 25.72 13.53
CA SER A 403 -17.64 26.09 12.70
C SER A 403 -17.02 27.39 13.19
N THR A 404 -17.84 28.33 13.66
CA THR A 404 -17.38 29.59 14.26
C THR A 404 -16.69 29.35 15.60
N GLU A 405 -17.24 28.48 16.45
CA GLU A 405 -16.67 28.15 17.76
C GLU A 405 -15.34 27.37 17.64
N VAL A 406 -15.31 26.32 16.81
CA VAL A 406 -14.08 25.57 16.50
C VAL A 406 -13.06 26.47 15.83
N GLY A 407 -13.48 27.34 14.90
CA GLY A 407 -12.62 28.34 14.29
C GLY A 407 -11.96 29.27 15.31
N LYS A 408 -12.71 29.71 16.34
CA LYS A 408 -12.15 30.51 17.45
C LYS A 408 -11.19 29.69 18.31
N LEU A 409 -11.56 28.48 18.73
CA LEU A 409 -10.69 27.61 19.54
C LEU A 409 -9.39 27.27 18.82
N LEU A 410 -9.45 26.99 17.52
CA LEU A 410 -8.26 26.78 16.69
C LEU A 410 -7.42 28.05 16.60
N ALA A 411 -8.05 29.21 16.34
CA ALA A 411 -7.35 30.49 16.30
C ALA A 411 -6.66 30.82 17.63
N ASP A 412 -7.29 30.53 18.77
CA ASP A 412 -6.72 30.71 20.11
C ASP A 412 -5.58 29.73 20.40
N SER A 413 -5.57 28.58 19.72
CA SER A 413 -4.53 27.55 19.83
C SER A 413 -3.36 27.76 18.86
N LEU A 414 -3.44 28.76 17.97
CA LEU A 414 -2.37 29.07 17.05
C LEU A 414 -1.18 29.70 17.80
N PRO A 415 0.06 29.28 17.49
CA PRO A 415 1.23 29.94 18.06
C PRO A 415 1.26 31.41 17.60
N ALA A 416 1.74 32.29 18.47
CA ALA A 416 2.03 33.66 18.09
C ALA A 416 2.98 33.67 16.87
N ILE A 417 2.83 34.64 15.98
CA ILE A 417 3.77 34.85 14.86
C ILE A 417 5.12 35.25 15.46
N SER A 418 5.92 34.26 15.80
CA SER A 418 7.33 34.40 16.11
C SER A 418 8.09 34.52 14.79
N ASP A 419 9.12 35.36 14.76
CA ASP A 419 10.07 35.42 13.64
C ASP A 419 11.30 34.58 14.01
N PRO A 420 11.26 33.24 13.85
CA PRO A 420 12.50 32.51 13.72
C PRO A 420 13.11 33.06 12.44
N GLY A 421 14.21 33.82 12.55
CA GLY A 421 14.86 34.48 11.42
C GLY A 421 14.98 33.56 10.19
N PRO A 422 15.15 34.13 9.00
CA PRO A 422 14.95 33.44 7.72
C PRO A 422 15.58 32.04 7.73
N LYS A 423 14.75 30.99 7.71
CA LYS A 423 15.23 29.67 7.31
C LYS A 423 15.83 29.85 5.91
N PRO A 424 17.06 29.38 5.65
CA PRO A 424 17.65 29.52 4.33
C PRO A 424 16.73 28.83 3.33
N ARG A 425 16.10 29.63 2.45
CA ARG A 425 15.41 29.11 1.26
C ARG A 425 16.47 28.31 0.50
N THR A 426 16.22 27.03 0.24
CA THR A 426 17.07 26.16 -0.57
C THR A 426 16.99 26.61 -2.03
N SER A 427 17.55 27.79 -2.31
CA SER A 427 17.62 28.45 -3.61
C SER A 427 18.90 28.10 -4.37
N SER A 428 19.76 27.30 -3.76
CA SER A 428 20.98 26.79 -4.39
C SER A 428 20.70 25.40 -4.95
N PRO A 429 21.14 25.08 -6.18
CA PRO A 429 21.02 23.73 -6.72
C PRO A 429 21.73 22.76 -5.78
N ILE A 430 20.96 21.97 -5.04
CA ILE A 430 21.51 20.92 -4.19
C ILE A 430 21.88 19.81 -5.16
N ARG A 431 23.19 19.58 -5.33
CA ARG A 431 23.65 18.40 -6.06
C ARG A 431 23.09 17.17 -5.35
N LEU A 432 22.20 16.43 -6.00
CA LEU A 432 21.47 15.31 -5.40
C LEU A 432 22.39 14.10 -5.23
N THR A 433 23.27 14.13 -4.24
CA THR A 433 24.09 12.99 -3.85
C THR A 433 23.30 12.03 -2.95
N LYS A 434 23.79 10.80 -2.77
CA LYS A 434 23.15 9.82 -1.88
C LYS A 434 22.93 10.38 -0.46
N ASP A 435 23.94 11.05 0.09
CA ASP A 435 23.88 11.62 1.43
C ASP A 435 22.88 12.78 1.49
N SER A 436 22.86 13.64 0.46
CA SER A 436 21.92 14.76 0.43
C SER A 436 20.46 14.29 0.32
N LEU A 437 20.17 13.18 -0.38
CA LEU A 437 18.82 12.62 -0.44
C LEU A 437 18.31 12.19 0.95
N VAL A 438 19.18 11.59 1.77
CA VAL A 438 18.82 11.20 3.14
C VAL A 438 18.59 12.44 4.01
N ASP A 439 19.45 13.43 3.91
CA ASP A 439 19.34 14.65 4.72
C ASP A 439 18.09 15.47 4.36
N ILE A 440 17.80 15.62 3.05
CA ILE A 440 16.55 16.24 2.57
C ILE A 440 15.35 15.47 3.14
N ARG A 441 15.36 14.14 3.01
CA ARG A 441 14.27 13.31 3.50
C ARG A 441 14.08 13.43 5.03
N ARG A 442 15.16 13.46 5.81
CA ARG A 442 15.11 13.67 7.28
C ARG A 442 14.54 15.03 7.67
N ALA A 443 14.83 16.06 6.87
CA ALA A 443 14.28 17.40 7.08
C ALA A 443 12.78 17.45 6.77
N HIS A 444 12.33 16.76 5.73
CA HIS A 444 10.94 16.83 5.24
C HIS A 444 10.02 15.74 5.79
N GLU A 445 10.52 14.66 6.40
CA GLU A 445 9.64 13.62 6.94
C GLU A 445 8.85 14.05 8.18
N THR A 446 7.61 13.57 8.30
CA THR A 446 6.74 13.88 9.45
C THR A 446 7.28 13.32 10.77
N LYS A 447 6.92 13.94 11.90
CA LYS A 447 7.19 13.41 13.25
C LYS A 447 6.72 11.96 13.41
N LEU A 448 5.54 11.64 12.85
CA LEU A 448 4.98 10.30 12.88
C LEU A 448 5.92 9.30 12.20
N SER A 449 6.39 9.62 10.98
CA SER A 449 7.36 8.79 10.25
C SER A 449 8.65 8.61 11.04
N LYS A 450 9.20 9.67 11.66
CA LYS A 450 10.41 9.60 12.50
C LYS A 450 10.27 8.64 13.67
N LYS A 451 9.11 8.66 14.34
CA LYS A 451 8.87 7.89 15.56
C LYS A 451 8.36 6.47 15.29
N ALA A 452 7.85 6.18 14.09
CA ALA A 452 7.25 4.90 13.75
C ALA A 452 8.25 3.73 13.55
N ILE A 453 9.55 4.01 13.60
CA ILE A 453 10.65 3.14 13.13
C ILE A 453 11.10 2.15 14.21
N GLN A 454 11.53 0.97 13.78
CA GLN A 454 12.10 -0.03 14.67
C GLN A 454 13.47 0.44 15.20
N THR A 455 13.58 0.74 16.49
CA THR A 455 14.88 0.97 17.13
C THR A 455 15.53 -0.36 17.49
N SER A 456 16.73 -0.62 16.99
CA SER A 456 17.57 -1.74 17.44
C SER A 456 17.84 -1.61 18.94
N THR A 457 17.31 -2.55 19.73
CA THR A 457 17.54 -2.61 21.17
C THR A 457 18.97 -3.09 21.42
N LYS A 458 19.91 -2.17 21.63
CA LYS A 458 21.05 -2.49 22.48
C LYS A 458 20.49 -2.68 23.89
N ASN A 459 20.50 -3.93 24.36
CA ASN A 459 20.11 -4.34 25.71
C ASN A 459 20.71 -3.40 26.76
N VAL A 460 19.91 -2.49 27.30
CA VAL A 460 20.15 -1.89 28.62
C VAL A 460 18.94 -2.29 29.45
N GLY A 461 19.13 -3.33 30.26
CA GLY A 461 18.09 -3.82 31.14
C GLY A 461 17.80 -2.81 32.24
N SER A 462 16.59 -2.27 32.26
CA SER A 462 15.99 -1.63 33.43
C SER A 462 14.99 -2.61 34.05
N GLN A 463 15.48 -3.40 35.00
CA GLN A 463 14.67 -4.21 35.90
C GLN A 463 14.03 -3.31 36.97
N SER A 464 12.81 -2.81 36.75
CA SER A 464 11.99 -2.29 37.87
C SER A 464 10.47 -2.26 37.66
N GLU A 465 9.90 -2.91 36.64
CA GLU A 465 8.43 -2.92 36.40
C GLU A 465 7.81 -4.32 36.36
N GLN A 466 8.38 -5.31 37.07
CA GLN A 466 7.91 -6.70 36.99
C GLN A 466 6.86 -7.11 38.04
N ALA A 467 6.52 -6.26 39.02
CA ALA A 467 5.52 -6.60 40.03
C ALA A 467 4.08 -6.23 39.60
N ASP A 468 3.86 -5.03 39.05
CA ASP A 468 2.52 -4.54 38.68
C ASP A 468 1.95 -5.19 37.41
N SER A 469 2.83 -5.65 36.52
CA SER A 469 2.45 -6.30 35.25
C SER A 469 1.84 -7.70 35.46
N ARG A 470 2.28 -8.45 36.49
CA ARG A 470 1.75 -9.80 36.75
C ARG A 470 0.35 -9.78 37.37
N ALA A 471 0.04 -8.80 38.20
CA ALA A 471 -1.29 -8.64 38.78
C ALA A 471 -2.32 -8.26 37.71
N ARG A 472 -2.00 -7.29 36.83
CA ARG A 472 -2.84 -6.92 35.68
C ARG A 472 -3.01 -8.06 34.67
N ALA A 473 -1.94 -8.80 34.36
CA ALA A 473 -2.01 -9.94 33.46
C ALA A 473 -2.86 -11.09 34.01
N SER A 474 -2.80 -11.36 35.32
CA SER A 474 -3.66 -12.37 35.97
C SER A 474 -5.13 -11.96 36.00
N LEU A 475 -5.43 -10.67 36.17
CA LEU A 475 -6.80 -10.14 36.19
C LEU A 475 -7.43 -10.17 34.79
N ILE A 476 -6.69 -9.75 33.76
CA ILE A 476 -7.14 -9.80 32.35
C ILE A 476 -7.39 -11.23 31.90
N LYS A 477 -6.57 -12.20 32.35
CA LYS A 477 -6.73 -13.62 31.99
C LYS A 477 -7.99 -14.24 32.62
N LYS A 478 -8.29 -13.91 33.88
CA LYS A 478 -9.54 -14.31 34.55
C LYS A 478 -10.78 -13.67 33.93
N ILE A 479 -10.70 -12.38 33.55
CA ILE A 479 -11.79 -11.68 32.86
C ILE A 479 -12.07 -12.31 31.47
N HIS A 480 -11.03 -12.69 30.73
CA HIS A 480 -11.20 -13.37 29.43
C HIS A 480 -11.70 -14.81 29.55
N GLU A 481 -11.41 -15.51 30.65
CA GLU A 481 -11.96 -16.85 30.92
C GLU A 481 -13.46 -16.79 31.24
N VAL A 482 -13.91 -15.78 31.99
CA VAL A 482 -15.34 -15.56 32.29
C VAL A 482 -16.12 -15.15 31.04
N LEU A 483 -15.56 -14.25 30.21
CA LEU A 483 -16.18 -13.82 28.94
C LEU A 483 -16.28 -14.95 27.90
N LYS A 484 -15.39 -15.96 27.97
CA LYS A 484 -15.41 -17.11 27.06
C LYS A 484 -16.52 -18.12 27.37
N LEU A 485 -17.06 -18.11 28.59
CA LEU A 485 -18.10 -19.05 29.03
C LEU A 485 -19.52 -18.56 28.69
N GLN A 486 -19.68 -17.35 28.16
CA GLN A 486 -21.00 -16.70 27.97
C GLN A 486 -21.31 -16.20 26.53
N GLN A 487 -20.58 -16.61 25.49
CA GLN A 487 -20.92 -16.22 24.11
C GLN A 487 -20.99 -17.42 23.16
N ASP A 488 -22.23 -17.86 22.89
CA ASP A 488 -22.56 -18.57 21.65
C ASP A 488 -23.11 -17.55 20.62
N VAL A 489 -22.40 -17.49 19.49
CA VAL A 489 -22.71 -16.82 18.20
C VAL A 489 -22.47 -15.31 18.07
N GLY A 490 -21.73 -14.96 17.00
CA GLY A 490 -21.53 -13.60 16.48
C GLY A 490 -20.09 -13.28 16.10
N LYS A 491 -19.49 -14.04 15.17
CA LYS A 491 -18.09 -13.85 14.74
C LYS A 491 -17.90 -12.52 13.99
N GLY A 492 -17.06 -11.62 14.51
CA GLY A 492 -16.67 -10.38 13.80
C GLY A 492 -15.47 -9.60 14.36
N THR A 493 -14.48 -9.40 13.49
CA THR A 493 -13.43 -8.34 13.27
C THR A 493 -12.60 -7.68 14.40
N GLY A 494 -12.63 -8.12 15.66
CA GLY A 494 -11.61 -7.74 16.66
C GLY A 494 -10.74 -8.93 17.10
N LEU A 495 -11.42 -9.94 17.63
CA LEU A 495 -10.86 -11.24 17.96
C LEU A 495 -10.37 -12.00 16.74
N GLU A 496 -10.94 -11.79 15.55
CA GLU A 496 -10.43 -12.41 14.31
C GLU A 496 -9.10 -11.83 13.83
N ARG A 497 -8.84 -10.52 14.04
CA ARG A 497 -7.50 -9.94 13.79
C ARG A 497 -6.50 -10.63 14.69
N ARG A 498 -6.80 -10.75 15.99
CA ARG A 498 -5.92 -11.39 16.97
C ARG A 498 -5.84 -12.92 16.87
N ALA A 499 -6.89 -13.60 16.40
CA ALA A 499 -6.92 -15.05 16.19
C ALA A 499 -6.17 -15.47 14.92
N ARG A 500 -6.25 -14.66 13.84
CA ARG A 500 -5.33 -14.77 12.68
C ARG A 500 -3.86 -14.63 13.08
N TRP A 501 -3.57 -13.98 14.21
CA TRP A 501 -2.19 -13.77 14.70
C TRP A 501 -1.61 -14.94 15.49
N THR A 502 -2.43 -15.80 16.11
CA THR A 502 -1.96 -16.85 17.04
C THR A 502 -1.98 -18.27 16.49
N GLU A 503 -2.73 -18.55 15.42
CA GLU A 503 -2.75 -19.88 14.80
C GLU A 503 -1.82 -19.97 13.58
N ASN A 504 -0.73 -20.73 13.74
CA ASN A 504 0.18 -21.11 12.65
C ASN A 504 -0.38 -22.19 11.71
N LYS A 505 -1.69 -22.48 11.76
CA LYS A 505 -2.34 -23.47 10.91
C LYS A 505 -3.20 -22.77 9.86
N SER A 506 -2.99 -23.11 8.59
CA SER A 506 -3.88 -22.75 7.49
C SER A 506 -5.27 -23.35 7.75
N THR A 507 -6.24 -22.56 8.19
CA THR A 507 -7.62 -23.03 8.38
C THR A 507 -8.48 -22.74 7.15
N GLY A 508 -9.42 -23.65 6.86
CA GLY A 508 -10.51 -23.54 5.89
C GLY A 508 -10.14 -22.95 4.53
N ASN A 509 -10.33 -21.64 4.39
CA ASN A 509 -10.21 -20.93 3.11
C ASN A 509 -8.78 -20.88 2.55
N ALA A 510 -7.77 -20.69 3.42
CA ALA A 510 -6.38 -20.65 2.97
C ALA A 510 -5.87 -22.02 2.53
N ALA A 511 -6.28 -23.08 3.24
CA ALA A 511 -5.97 -24.46 2.87
C ALA A 511 -6.69 -24.84 1.55
N ASN A 512 -7.96 -24.47 1.40
CA ASN A 512 -8.70 -24.69 0.15
C ASN A 512 -8.05 -23.94 -1.02
N ALA A 513 -7.65 -22.69 -0.84
CA ALA A 513 -6.93 -21.92 -1.86
C ALA A 513 -5.58 -22.56 -2.22
N ALA A 514 -4.84 -23.09 -1.24
CA ALA A 514 -3.60 -23.82 -1.52
C ALA A 514 -3.85 -25.11 -2.31
N THR A 515 -4.90 -25.87 -1.98
CA THR A 515 -5.30 -27.08 -2.72
C THR A 515 -5.71 -26.76 -4.16
N VAL A 516 -6.50 -25.70 -4.36
CA VAL A 516 -6.89 -25.23 -5.70
C VAL A 516 -5.68 -24.79 -6.50
N ALA A 517 -4.76 -24.02 -5.91
CA ALA A 517 -3.52 -23.62 -6.58
C ALA A 517 -2.67 -24.83 -6.99
N ALA A 518 -2.54 -25.84 -6.11
CA ALA A 518 -1.80 -27.06 -6.41
C ALA A 518 -2.44 -27.86 -7.56
N ALA A 519 -3.78 -27.96 -7.59
CA ALA A 519 -4.52 -28.61 -8.67
C ALA A 519 -4.34 -27.86 -10.01
N SER A 520 -4.47 -26.53 -9.99
CA SER A 520 -4.23 -25.69 -11.18
C SER A 520 -2.80 -25.81 -11.69
N ALA A 521 -1.80 -25.83 -10.81
CA ALA A 521 -0.40 -26.02 -11.19
C ALA A 521 -0.15 -27.41 -11.80
N ALA A 522 -0.81 -28.45 -11.30
CA ALA A 522 -0.74 -29.79 -11.86
C ALA A 522 -1.38 -29.88 -13.26
N GLN A 523 -2.55 -29.26 -13.44
CA GLN A 523 -3.19 -29.15 -14.76
C GLN A 523 -2.33 -28.38 -15.76
N ALA A 524 -1.74 -27.26 -15.32
CA ALA A 524 -0.81 -26.48 -16.13
C ALA A 524 0.43 -27.30 -16.53
N LEU A 525 0.93 -28.20 -15.66
CA LEU A 525 2.07 -29.06 -15.96
C LEU A 525 1.72 -30.13 -17.00
N LEU A 526 0.53 -30.73 -16.90
CA LEU A 526 0.01 -31.66 -17.92
C LEU A 526 -0.13 -30.96 -19.26
N LYS A 527 -0.73 -29.75 -19.28
CA LYS A 527 -0.84 -28.93 -20.48
C LYS A 527 0.54 -28.64 -21.07
N ARG A 528 1.47 -28.13 -20.26
CA ARG A 528 2.84 -27.84 -20.70
C ARG A 528 3.52 -29.06 -21.32
N SER A 529 3.42 -30.21 -20.66
CA SER A 529 3.99 -31.47 -21.14
C SER A 529 3.38 -31.91 -22.48
N ASN A 530 2.05 -31.79 -22.62
CA ASN A 530 1.34 -32.14 -23.86
C ASN A 530 1.72 -31.24 -25.04
N VAL A 531 1.83 -29.92 -24.80
CA VAL A 531 2.26 -28.96 -25.84
C VAL A 531 3.66 -29.29 -26.33
N PHE A 532 4.62 -29.52 -25.42
CA PHE A 532 5.98 -29.92 -25.82
C PHE A 532 5.99 -31.29 -26.51
N ALA A 533 5.21 -32.26 -26.05
CA ALA A 533 5.13 -33.59 -26.67
C ALA A 533 4.67 -33.53 -28.15
N LYS A 534 3.66 -32.69 -28.45
CA LYS A 534 3.10 -32.47 -29.79
C LYS A 534 4.00 -31.64 -30.71
N SER A 535 4.93 -30.85 -30.16
CA SER A 535 5.83 -30.02 -30.96
C SER A 535 6.73 -30.87 -31.88
N PRO A 536 7.24 -30.35 -33.01
CA PRO A 536 8.17 -31.07 -33.88
C PRO A 536 9.63 -31.14 -33.35
N MET A 537 9.86 -30.90 -32.05
CA MET A 537 11.21 -30.91 -31.45
C MET A 537 11.79 -32.32 -31.21
N PRO A 538 13.11 -32.46 -31.04
CA PRO A 538 13.74 -33.72 -30.62
C PRO A 538 13.21 -34.23 -29.27
N LEU A 539 13.05 -35.55 -29.12
CA LEU A 539 12.46 -36.17 -27.92
C LEU A 539 13.19 -35.80 -26.62
N SER A 540 14.54 -35.80 -26.64
CA SER A 540 15.37 -35.43 -25.50
C SER A 540 15.13 -33.98 -25.05
N LEU A 541 14.93 -33.06 -26.00
CA LEU A 541 14.65 -31.66 -25.71
C LEU A 541 13.24 -31.46 -25.14
N LYS A 542 12.24 -32.19 -25.66
CA LYS A 542 10.85 -32.12 -25.18
C LYS A 542 10.74 -32.47 -23.70
N GLN A 543 11.39 -33.55 -23.26
CA GLN A 543 11.38 -33.99 -21.87
C GLN A 543 12.03 -32.96 -20.94
N LEU A 544 13.06 -32.28 -21.43
CA LEU A 544 13.83 -31.30 -20.67
C LEU A 544 13.07 -29.96 -20.52
N LEU A 545 12.37 -29.52 -21.57
CA LEU A 545 11.60 -28.27 -21.57
C LEU A 545 10.23 -28.38 -20.86
N SER A 546 9.65 -29.59 -20.76
CA SER A 546 8.35 -29.79 -20.11
C SER A 546 8.36 -29.39 -18.63
N THR A 547 9.44 -29.71 -17.91
CA THR A 547 9.65 -29.34 -16.50
C THR A 547 10.50 -28.07 -16.34
N ALA A 548 11.05 -27.55 -17.45
CA ALA A 548 12.02 -26.46 -17.48
C ALA A 548 13.29 -26.74 -16.63
N GLY A 549 13.60 -28.02 -16.35
CA GLY A 549 14.74 -28.38 -15.49
C GLY A 549 14.54 -28.06 -14.01
N ILE A 550 13.31 -27.76 -13.59
CA ILE A 550 12.98 -27.36 -12.22
C ILE A 550 12.33 -28.53 -11.51
N HIS A 551 12.93 -28.98 -10.41
CA HIS A 551 12.41 -30.01 -9.52
C HIS A 551 13.00 -29.88 -8.11
N SER A 552 12.52 -30.63 -7.13
CA SER A 552 12.90 -30.44 -5.71
C SER A 552 14.41 -30.54 -5.43
N ALA A 553 15.17 -31.34 -6.20
CA ALA A 553 16.64 -31.40 -6.09
C ALA A 553 17.39 -30.24 -6.80
N TYR A 554 16.79 -29.58 -7.80
CA TYR A 554 17.33 -28.42 -8.50
C TYR A 554 16.22 -27.36 -8.62
N PRO A 555 15.86 -26.69 -7.51
CA PRO A 555 14.82 -25.69 -7.54
C PRO A 555 15.31 -24.41 -8.24
N LEU A 556 14.38 -23.66 -8.82
CA LEU A 556 14.68 -22.34 -9.35
C LEU A 556 14.79 -21.36 -8.18
N ASN A 557 15.97 -20.77 -8.02
CA ASN A 557 16.24 -19.78 -6.99
C ASN A 557 16.37 -18.38 -7.60
N GLU A 558 16.25 -17.37 -6.75
CA GLU A 558 16.66 -16.03 -7.14
C GLU A 558 18.16 -15.96 -7.40
N GLY A 559 18.54 -15.11 -8.36
CA GLY A 559 19.92 -15.04 -8.86
C GLY A 559 20.31 -16.17 -9.82
N SER A 560 19.53 -17.26 -9.91
CA SER A 560 19.75 -18.29 -10.92
C SER A 560 19.56 -17.75 -12.33
N TYR A 561 20.21 -18.40 -13.29
CA TYR A 561 20.08 -18.07 -14.70
C TYR A 561 19.15 -19.05 -15.40
N ALA A 562 18.41 -18.57 -16.39
CA ALA A 562 17.48 -19.37 -17.16
C ALA A 562 17.43 -18.91 -18.62
N ILE A 563 17.09 -19.84 -19.50
CA ILE A 563 16.76 -19.57 -20.90
C ILE A 563 15.28 -19.24 -20.98
N ILE A 564 14.97 -18.10 -21.59
CA ILE A 564 13.60 -17.62 -21.77
C ILE A 564 13.33 -17.35 -23.25
N PHE A 565 12.06 -17.43 -23.63
CA PHE A 565 11.59 -16.94 -24.92
C PHE A 565 10.61 -15.79 -24.69
N PHE A 566 11.04 -14.57 -25.00
CA PHE A 566 10.28 -13.36 -24.71
C PHE A 566 10.33 -12.39 -25.89
N SER A 567 9.20 -11.77 -26.23
CA SER A 567 9.05 -10.85 -27.37
C SER A 567 9.65 -11.39 -28.68
N GLY A 568 9.41 -12.67 -28.97
CA GLY A 568 9.88 -13.34 -30.19
C GLY A 568 11.38 -13.67 -30.22
N ARG A 569 12.10 -13.48 -29.10
CA ARG A 569 13.55 -13.68 -29.01
C ARG A 569 13.91 -14.72 -27.96
N LEU A 570 14.91 -15.52 -28.27
CA LEU A 570 15.57 -16.39 -27.31
C LEU A 570 16.60 -15.58 -26.52
N LEU A 571 16.45 -15.52 -25.21
CA LEU A 571 17.29 -14.71 -24.32
C LEU A 571 17.81 -15.55 -23.16
N LEU A 572 18.96 -15.17 -22.64
CA LEU A 572 19.40 -15.60 -21.31
C LEU A 572 18.81 -14.62 -20.29
N ALA A 573 18.44 -15.09 -19.10
CA ALA A 573 17.85 -14.25 -18.07
C ALA A 573 18.40 -14.61 -16.69
N ARG A 574 18.64 -13.59 -15.86
CA ARG A 574 18.92 -13.73 -14.42
C ARG A 574 17.64 -13.45 -13.65
N VAL A 575 17.24 -14.38 -12.78
CA VAL A 575 16.05 -14.25 -11.95
C VAL A 575 16.27 -13.17 -10.87
N GLN A 576 15.39 -12.19 -10.82
CA GLN A 576 15.40 -11.11 -9.82
C GLN A 576 14.42 -11.38 -8.69
N SER A 577 13.20 -11.81 -9.01
CA SER A 577 12.19 -12.21 -8.02
C SER A 577 11.19 -13.21 -8.58
N LEU A 578 10.67 -14.09 -7.72
CA LEU A 578 9.72 -15.15 -8.06
C LEU A 578 8.42 -15.00 -7.27
N PHE A 579 7.28 -15.18 -7.95
CA PHE A 579 5.96 -15.08 -7.33
C PHE A 579 5.07 -16.27 -7.69
N THR A 580 4.25 -16.69 -6.73
CA THR A 580 3.28 -17.80 -6.86
C THR A 580 1.88 -17.31 -6.55
N ARG A 581 0.88 -17.72 -7.33
CA ARG A 581 -0.52 -17.28 -7.16
C ARG A 581 -1.24 -18.21 -6.19
N SER A 582 -1.96 -17.66 -5.21
CA SER A 582 -2.88 -18.45 -4.38
C SER A 582 -4.11 -18.91 -5.19
N GLY A 583 -4.82 -19.95 -4.77
CA GLY A 583 -5.97 -20.46 -5.54
C GLY A 583 -7.15 -19.48 -5.59
N GLY A 584 -7.99 -19.63 -6.62
CA GLY A 584 -9.17 -18.79 -6.89
C GLY A 584 -8.96 -17.75 -7.98
N LYS A 585 -10.07 -17.18 -8.51
CA LYS A 585 -10.02 -16.14 -9.55
C LYS A 585 -9.30 -14.87 -9.08
N ILE A 586 -9.38 -14.53 -7.79
CA ILE A 586 -8.74 -13.36 -7.15
C ILE A 586 -7.51 -13.80 -6.33
N GLY A 587 -6.76 -14.78 -6.82
CA GLY A 587 -5.59 -15.30 -6.13
C GLY A 587 -4.48 -14.23 -6.02
N PHE A 588 -3.98 -13.98 -4.81
CA PHE A 588 -2.86 -13.06 -4.59
C PHE A 588 -1.53 -13.65 -5.03
N HIS A 589 -0.63 -12.80 -5.53
CA HIS A 589 0.75 -13.18 -5.80
C HIS A 589 1.56 -13.11 -4.51
N SER A 590 2.20 -14.21 -4.16
CA SER A 590 3.06 -14.33 -2.99
C SER A 590 4.49 -14.60 -3.43
N TYR A 591 5.40 -13.82 -2.90
CA TYR A 591 6.83 -13.99 -3.11
C TYR A 591 7.32 -15.36 -2.65
N LYS A 592 8.26 -15.94 -3.39
CA LYS A 592 8.98 -17.15 -3.01
C LYS A 592 10.47 -17.00 -3.32
N PRO A 593 11.39 -17.26 -2.37
CA PRO A 593 12.82 -17.22 -2.66
C PRO A 593 13.29 -18.39 -3.56
N SER A 594 12.50 -19.47 -3.58
CA SER A 594 12.80 -20.70 -4.31
C SER A 594 11.51 -21.43 -4.69
N VAL A 595 11.48 -22.02 -5.88
CA VAL A 595 10.34 -22.81 -6.38
C VAL A 595 10.83 -24.10 -7.02
N ASP A 596 10.16 -25.21 -6.68
CA ASP A 596 10.52 -26.56 -7.13
C ASP A 596 9.70 -27.06 -8.33
N LYS A 597 8.74 -26.27 -8.82
CA LYS A 597 7.91 -26.59 -9.98
C LYS A 597 7.64 -25.35 -10.83
N VAL A 598 7.95 -25.44 -12.13
CA VAL A 598 7.77 -24.32 -13.07
C VAL A 598 6.33 -23.78 -13.09
N THR A 599 5.32 -24.65 -13.03
CA THR A 599 3.91 -24.25 -13.19
C THR A 599 3.25 -23.67 -11.95
N VAL A 600 3.97 -23.62 -10.82
CA VAL A 600 3.54 -22.89 -9.62
C VAL A 600 3.90 -21.41 -9.74
N LEU A 601 4.87 -21.06 -10.58
CA LEU A 601 5.25 -19.68 -10.85
C LEU A 601 4.13 -18.98 -11.60
N SER A 602 3.78 -17.81 -11.10
CA SER A 602 2.79 -16.92 -11.71
C SER A 602 3.50 -15.82 -12.48
N ASN A 603 4.35 -15.07 -11.77
CA ASN A 603 5.11 -13.96 -12.29
C ASN A 603 6.59 -14.11 -11.89
N ILE A 604 7.47 -13.68 -12.77
CA ILE A 604 8.91 -13.70 -12.58
C ILE A 604 9.46 -12.37 -13.08
N SER A 605 10.16 -11.64 -12.21
CA SER A 605 10.97 -10.51 -12.63
C SER A 605 12.34 -11.03 -13.03
N VAL A 606 12.82 -10.68 -14.21
CA VAL A 606 14.17 -11.07 -14.66
C VAL A 606 14.93 -9.90 -15.26
N GLN A 607 16.25 -9.98 -15.25
CA GLN A 607 17.10 -9.18 -16.14
C GLN A 607 17.47 -10.05 -17.33
N SER A 608 17.27 -9.56 -18.55
CA SER A 608 17.60 -10.33 -19.77
C SER A 608 18.97 -9.98 -20.34
N PHE A 609 19.56 -10.93 -21.05
CA PHE A 609 20.83 -10.82 -21.75
C PHE A 609 20.65 -11.37 -23.17
N GLU A 610 21.14 -10.60 -24.15
CA GLU A 610 21.07 -10.94 -25.56
C GLU A 610 22.37 -11.64 -25.99
N GLN A 611 22.29 -12.66 -26.83
CA GLN A 611 23.46 -13.34 -27.37
C GLN A 611 24.26 -12.37 -28.25
N ALA A 612 25.53 -12.12 -27.91
CA ALA A 612 26.42 -11.27 -28.67
C ALA A 612 27.22 -12.07 -29.70
N ARG A 613 27.99 -13.07 -29.23
CA ARG A 613 28.78 -13.96 -30.09
C ARG A 613 29.03 -15.29 -29.38
N GLY A 614 28.80 -16.41 -30.07
CA GLY A 614 28.99 -17.74 -29.51
C GLY A 614 28.17 -17.91 -28.23
N HIS A 615 28.82 -18.26 -27.13
CA HIS A 615 28.22 -18.44 -25.81
C HIS A 615 28.36 -17.23 -24.89
N VAL A 616 28.65 -16.05 -25.44
CA VAL A 616 28.75 -14.77 -24.73
C VAL A 616 27.50 -13.92 -24.96
N PHE A 617 26.98 -13.37 -23.88
CA PHE A 617 25.75 -12.61 -23.79
C PHE A 617 26.02 -11.22 -23.24
N ARG A 618 25.28 -10.21 -23.72
CA ARG A 618 25.36 -8.82 -23.27
C ARG A 618 24.10 -8.42 -22.51
N ALA A 619 24.25 -7.66 -21.43
CA ALA A 619 23.13 -7.17 -20.63
C ALA A 619 22.28 -6.11 -21.38
N ARG A 620 22.94 -5.27 -22.18
CA ARG A 620 22.28 -4.25 -23.00
C ARG A 620 21.72 -4.87 -24.28
N ASN A 621 20.40 -4.98 -24.34
CA ASN A 621 19.68 -5.60 -25.44
C ASN A 621 19.58 -4.63 -26.63
N SER A 622 19.70 -5.14 -27.86
CA SER A 622 19.51 -4.34 -29.09
C SER A 622 18.17 -3.61 -29.16
N LEU A 623 17.11 -4.15 -28.52
CA LEU A 623 15.78 -3.51 -28.44
C LEU A 623 15.80 -2.13 -27.78
N ILE A 624 16.69 -1.95 -26.81
CA ILE A 624 16.78 -0.75 -25.97
C ILE A 624 18.19 -0.13 -26.04
N ALA A 625 19.01 -0.54 -27.01
CA ALA A 625 20.37 -0.07 -27.17
C ALA A 625 20.49 1.47 -27.22
N PRO A 626 19.54 2.21 -27.83
CA PRO A 626 19.60 3.68 -27.86
C PRO A 626 19.39 4.34 -26.50
N LEU A 627 18.82 3.64 -25.53
CA LEU A 627 18.72 4.10 -24.14
C LEU A 627 19.93 3.69 -23.30
N ASN A 628 20.80 2.82 -23.82
CA ASN A 628 22.00 2.32 -23.15
C ASN A 628 21.78 1.69 -21.75
N VAL A 629 20.57 1.17 -21.49
CA VAL A 629 20.21 0.54 -20.21
C VAL A 629 20.04 -0.98 -20.31
N ASN A 630 19.92 -1.63 -19.15
CA ASN A 630 19.57 -3.03 -18.98
C ASN A 630 18.08 -3.28 -19.25
N TYR A 631 17.72 -4.49 -19.68
CA TYR A 631 16.32 -4.86 -19.96
C TYR A 631 15.76 -5.79 -18.88
N PHE A 632 14.62 -5.42 -18.29
CA PHE A 632 14.00 -6.09 -17.15
C PHE A 632 12.57 -6.56 -17.48
N PRO A 633 12.41 -7.65 -18.25
CA PRO A 633 11.08 -8.13 -18.60
C PRO A 633 10.38 -8.78 -17.41
N HIS A 634 9.08 -8.53 -17.32
CA HIS A 634 8.17 -9.24 -16.43
C HIS A 634 7.54 -10.41 -17.19
N ILE A 635 7.91 -11.63 -16.82
CA ILE A 635 7.54 -12.85 -17.56
C ILE A 635 6.67 -13.77 -16.70
N CYS A 636 5.98 -14.72 -17.34
CA CYS A 636 5.29 -15.81 -16.66
C CYS A 636 5.96 -17.16 -16.94
N PHE A 637 5.50 -18.22 -16.27
CA PHE A 637 6.10 -19.54 -16.39
C PHE A 637 6.08 -20.12 -17.82
N SER A 638 5.18 -19.65 -18.68
CA SER A 638 5.12 -20.09 -20.08
C SER A 638 6.28 -19.53 -20.91
N ASP A 639 6.82 -18.36 -20.56
CA ASP A 639 8.01 -17.77 -21.23
C ASP A 639 9.32 -18.43 -20.78
N LEU A 640 9.32 -19.12 -19.63
CA LEU A 640 10.47 -19.82 -19.09
C LEU A 640 10.66 -21.16 -19.82
N LEU A 641 11.81 -21.33 -20.49
CA LEU A 641 12.13 -22.57 -21.20
C LEU A 641 12.91 -23.55 -20.33
N PHE A 642 14.00 -23.08 -19.72
CA PHE A 642 14.86 -23.94 -18.92
C PHE A 642 15.70 -23.18 -17.89
N ALA A 643 15.75 -23.66 -16.64
CA ALA A 643 16.64 -23.18 -15.61
C ALA A 643 18.04 -23.78 -15.78
N LEU A 644 19.08 -22.95 -15.86
CA LEU A 644 20.43 -23.44 -16.07
C LEU A 644 20.96 -24.17 -14.82
N PRO A 645 21.65 -25.32 -15.01
CA PRO A 645 22.23 -26.07 -13.89
C PRO A 645 23.51 -25.41 -13.35
N ASP A 646 24.23 -24.70 -14.22
CA ASP A 646 25.52 -24.08 -13.92
C ASP A 646 25.37 -22.54 -13.90
N THR A 647 25.99 -21.89 -12.91
CA THR A 647 26.08 -20.41 -12.90
C THR A 647 27.05 -19.94 -13.99
N PRO A 648 26.61 -19.05 -14.91
CA PRO A 648 27.47 -18.47 -15.93
C PRO A 648 28.62 -17.61 -15.36
N ILE A 649 29.67 -17.38 -16.15
CA ILE A 649 30.72 -16.41 -15.77
C ILE A 649 30.19 -15.00 -15.98
N ILE A 650 30.31 -14.18 -14.95
CA ILE A 650 29.99 -12.77 -15.01
C ILE A 650 31.30 -12.00 -15.24
N ARG A 651 31.35 -11.16 -16.28
CA ARG A 651 32.50 -10.31 -16.62
C ARG A 651 32.05 -8.86 -16.75
N ASN A 652 33.00 -7.93 -16.57
CA ASN A 652 32.77 -6.49 -16.73
C ASN A 652 31.58 -5.99 -15.89
N GLU A 653 31.59 -6.30 -14.58
CA GLU A 653 30.55 -5.86 -13.63
C GLU A 653 29.11 -6.27 -14.03
N GLY A 654 28.97 -7.39 -14.75
CA GLY A 654 27.65 -7.86 -15.19
C GLY A 654 27.24 -7.41 -16.59
N ALA A 655 28.05 -6.60 -17.28
CA ALA A 655 27.76 -6.19 -18.65
C ALA A 655 27.78 -7.37 -19.63
N THR A 656 28.59 -8.40 -19.34
CA THR A 656 28.71 -9.61 -20.17
C THR A 656 28.64 -10.88 -19.34
N VAL A 657 27.93 -11.87 -19.88
CA VAL A 657 27.71 -13.17 -19.26
C VAL A 657 28.13 -14.27 -20.22
N GLU A 658 28.91 -15.24 -19.74
CA GLU A 658 29.45 -16.34 -20.57
C GLU A 658 28.96 -17.70 -20.05
N LEU A 659 28.26 -18.46 -20.87
CA LEU A 659 27.78 -19.81 -20.50
C LEU A 659 28.94 -20.79 -20.36
N ARG A 660 28.76 -21.83 -19.53
CA ARG A 660 29.76 -22.88 -19.29
C ARG A 660 29.17 -24.28 -19.39
N GLY A 661 30.06 -25.25 -19.58
CA GLY A 661 29.77 -26.68 -19.41
C GLY A 661 28.56 -27.14 -20.22
N THR A 662 27.63 -27.80 -19.52
CA THR A 662 26.43 -28.38 -20.13
C THR A 662 25.46 -27.31 -20.68
N SER A 663 25.50 -26.10 -20.13
CA SER A 663 24.64 -24.99 -20.55
C SER A 663 24.92 -24.50 -21.98
N ILE A 664 26.14 -24.68 -22.49
CA ILE A 664 26.50 -24.31 -23.87
C ILE A 664 25.78 -25.24 -24.86
N ALA A 665 25.90 -26.55 -24.65
CA ALA A 665 25.26 -27.55 -25.52
C ALA A 665 23.73 -27.41 -25.49
N LEU A 666 23.17 -27.12 -24.31
CA LEU A 666 21.76 -26.87 -24.15
C LEU A 666 21.29 -25.64 -24.93
N TRP A 667 22.00 -24.50 -24.79
CA TRP A 667 21.68 -23.29 -25.52
C TRP A 667 21.68 -23.52 -27.03
N SER A 668 22.74 -24.15 -27.58
CA SER A 668 22.81 -24.46 -29.01
C SER A 668 21.66 -25.36 -29.47
N THR A 669 21.26 -26.33 -28.64
CA THR A 669 20.15 -27.24 -28.96
C THR A 669 18.81 -26.49 -29.01
N ILE A 670 18.52 -25.64 -28.02
CA ILE A 670 17.30 -24.80 -28.01
C ILE A 670 17.33 -23.77 -29.15
N GLN A 671 18.50 -23.19 -29.43
CA GLN A 671 18.66 -22.22 -30.49
C GLN A 671 18.30 -22.82 -31.87
N SER A 672 18.63 -24.10 -32.12
CA SER A 672 18.26 -24.78 -33.36
C SER A 672 16.74 -24.91 -33.58
N THR A 673 15.95 -24.87 -32.50
CA THR A 673 14.49 -25.01 -32.53
C THR A 673 13.76 -23.66 -32.38
N THR A 674 14.48 -22.53 -32.46
CA THR A 674 13.90 -21.18 -32.23
C THR A 674 12.70 -20.87 -33.11
N HIS A 675 12.67 -21.36 -34.35
CA HIS A 675 11.56 -21.16 -35.29
C HIS A 675 10.24 -21.83 -34.85
N ILE A 676 10.29 -22.82 -33.94
CA ILE A 676 9.13 -23.54 -33.40
C ILE A 676 8.58 -22.86 -32.14
N LEU A 677 9.45 -22.18 -31.38
CA LEU A 677 9.11 -21.60 -30.07
C LEU A 677 7.92 -20.63 -30.10
N PRO A 678 7.73 -19.74 -31.10
CA PRO A 678 6.56 -18.86 -31.14
C PRO A 678 5.22 -19.60 -31.06
N LEU A 679 5.09 -20.71 -31.81
CA LEU A 679 3.87 -21.52 -31.83
C LEU A 679 3.64 -22.24 -30.50
N VAL A 680 4.70 -22.83 -29.94
CA VAL A 680 4.66 -23.51 -28.65
C VAL A 680 4.26 -22.55 -27.53
N ILE A 681 4.87 -21.36 -27.48
CA ILE A 681 4.60 -20.36 -26.45
C ILE A 681 3.18 -19.80 -26.60
N LYS A 682 2.71 -19.59 -27.84
CA LYS A 682 1.31 -19.22 -28.12
C LYS A 682 0.33 -20.27 -27.60
N GLU A 683 0.60 -21.55 -27.80
CA GLU A 683 -0.25 -22.64 -27.31
C GLU A 683 -0.22 -22.75 -25.77
N LEU A 684 0.95 -22.56 -25.14
CA LEU A 684 1.08 -22.49 -23.67
C LEU A 684 0.30 -21.33 -23.05
N LYS A 685 0.25 -20.18 -23.73
CA LYS A 685 -0.52 -19.00 -23.29
C LYS A 685 -2.01 -19.08 -23.63
N SER A 686 -2.39 -19.93 -24.59
CA SER A 686 -3.79 -20.07 -24.98
C SER A 686 -4.65 -20.56 -23.81
N ARG A 687 -5.84 -19.98 -23.62
CA ARG A 687 -6.78 -20.41 -22.58
C ARG A 687 -7.64 -21.63 -22.98
N LYS A 688 -7.53 -22.09 -24.23
CA LYS A 688 -8.25 -23.28 -24.69
C LYS A 688 -7.68 -24.52 -23.97
N ASN A 689 -8.56 -25.22 -23.26
CA ASN A 689 -8.35 -26.58 -22.81
C ASN A 689 -8.60 -27.55 -23.97
#